data_AF-A2C4W7-F1
#
_entry.id   AF-A2C4W7-F1
#
_cell.length_a   1.000
_cell.length_b   1.000
_cell.length_c   1.000
_cell.angle_alpha   90.00
_cell.angle_beta   90.00
_cell.angle_gamma   90.00
#
_symmetry.space_group_name_H-M   'P 1'
#
loop_
_entity.id
_entity.type
_entity.pdbx_description
1 polymer ?
#
loop_
_entity_poly.entity_id
_entity_poly.type
_entity_poly.pdbx_seq_one_letter_code
_entity_poly.pdbx_strand_id
1 'polypeptide(L)'
;MEYDDKDQGKNNIPQVQTFTVPFALGETKENISISSNNRSKPSKEQIINQAIKFQLKGNISEAAKYYQYFINKGFKDHRVFSNYGVILKDLGKLKEAELSYRKAIEIKPDYANAHYNLGNILRDLGQLKEAEISLRKAIEIKPDYAVAHSNLGNVLRDLGKSKEAGLSLRKAIELNPDLAEAYSNLGNVLRDLEKLKEAELSTRKAIEIKPDYAVAHYNLGTILIDLDKLKEAELSLRKAIELNPDLAEAYSNLGNVLRDLGKLKEAELSTRKAIEIKPDYAEAHSNLGGILSNLGKLKEAEISSRKAIEIKPDYGVAYSNLGTILKDIGKSQEAFDSYLKALDINPTDYDIYTSISIFLRDADISQLDKLKIKEILNIMLERNDVSHQELFKPFNFLYSNEITINLAKLDSDSASDLFLNDKLIINALKKIVFKDPNWERLLIKLRKDICNRIANRKGEVTNWQLELFIALAEQCFSNEYIYSIELEETQSLEKIIKICNESKLNETNLSVLACYLPLYKLIDQIPSIKDFKSTKNNLNALLKVQLVEPLEEIKISKEITKIGSITNHISQKVRSQYEENPYPRWRFYASSKASKSSAIVIINNDIKPNSITSNLESNPLKILIAGCGTGMQILEAQKYRNAQITAIDISCSSLSFAQRKINEIGIKNVNLFQMDILEVALLQEQFDIIECCGVLHHMADPQQGLKALLDIFNPNGFMKLSLYSELSRQTVVKTREYIKAKNMNASIDNMRNLRKDILSGKCPELYSLTSPDSDFYNTSNFRDLCFHYQEHRFTFKQLEDTLITHKLKFLGFCRQFLNLQTRSLYKQYFPEDKIQANLNNWGELERKHPGIFGATPHFWVCKGE
;
A
#
# COMPACT_ATOMS: atom_id res chain seq x y z
N MET A 1 10.31 26.18 28.58
CA MET A 1 9.83 25.58 29.82
C MET A 1 10.93 24.66 30.31
N GLU A 2 11.71 25.17 31.26
CA GLU A 2 12.73 24.41 32.00
C GLU A 2 12.02 23.27 32.72
N TYR A 3 12.49 22.04 32.53
CA TYR A 3 12.03 20.89 33.31
C TYR A 3 13.12 20.47 34.28
N ASP A 4 12.71 20.52 35.54
CA ASP A 4 13.42 20.18 36.77
C ASP A 4 14.17 18.85 36.69
N ASP A 5 15.44 18.91 37.05
CA ASP A 5 16.37 17.80 37.19
C ASP A 5 16.38 17.37 38.66
N LYS A 6 15.38 16.56 39.08
CA LYS A 6 15.30 16.00 40.45
C LYS A 6 14.34 14.81 40.52
N ASP A 7 14.81 13.65 40.08
CA ASP A 7 14.37 12.38 40.68
C ASP A 7 15.45 11.30 40.53
N GLN A 8 16.53 11.40 41.33
CA GLN A 8 17.42 10.27 41.56
C GLN A 8 16.75 9.30 42.53
N GLY A 9 15.77 8.55 42.02
CA GLY A 9 15.26 7.37 42.68
C GLY A 9 16.38 6.34 42.81
N LYS A 10 16.84 6.09 44.04
CA LYS A 10 17.62 4.90 44.39
C LYS A 10 16.79 3.66 44.02
N ASN A 11 16.99 3.14 42.81
CA ASN A 11 16.40 1.90 42.37
C ASN A 11 16.99 0.75 43.19
N ASN A 12 16.23 0.24 44.15
CA ASN A 12 16.45 -1.10 44.69
C ASN A 12 16.26 -2.09 43.53
N ILE A 13 17.37 -2.51 42.91
CA ILE A 13 17.37 -3.57 41.91
C ILE A 13 16.88 -4.86 42.61
N PRO A 14 15.82 -5.53 42.12
CA PRO A 14 15.37 -6.80 42.68
C PRO A 14 16.52 -7.81 42.71
N GLN A 15 16.73 -8.49 43.85
CA GLN A 15 17.77 -9.52 43.95
C GLN A 15 17.47 -10.66 42.97
N VAL A 16 18.52 -11.15 42.27
CA VAL A 16 18.46 -12.39 41.49
C VAL A 16 18.02 -13.51 42.44
N GLN A 17 16.87 -14.13 42.19
CA GLN A 17 16.41 -15.26 43.00
C GLN A 17 17.40 -16.42 42.84
N THR A 18 18.09 -16.77 43.92
CA THR A 18 18.97 -17.94 43.99
C THR A 18 18.21 -19.08 44.66
N PHE A 19 17.92 -20.14 43.91
CA PHE A 19 17.37 -21.39 44.45
C PHE A 19 18.49 -22.41 44.63
N THR A 20 18.46 -23.17 45.73
CA THR A 20 19.39 -24.28 45.97
C THR A 20 19.00 -25.46 45.07
N VAL A 21 19.61 -25.58 43.89
CA VAL A 21 19.38 -26.70 42.96
C VAL A 21 20.46 -27.78 43.15
N PRO A 22 20.10 -29.08 43.28
CA PRO A 22 21.09 -30.16 43.26
C PRO A 22 21.83 -30.18 41.92
N PHE A 23 23.13 -29.89 41.95
CA PHE A 23 23.99 -29.95 40.76
C PHE A 23 24.41 -31.41 40.54
N ALA A 24 23.72 -32.14 39.65
CA ALA A 24 24.07 -33.50 39.27
C ALA A 24 24.56 -33.52 37.81
N LEU A 25 25.88 -33.64 37.61
CA LEU A 25 26.44 -33.99 36.29
C LEU A 25 26.39 -35.51 36.14
N GLY A 26 25.94 -35.99 34.98
CA GLY A 26 26.03 -37.42 34.63
C GLY A 26 27.48 -37.93 34.76
N GLU A 27 27.63 -39.13 35.34
CA GLU A 27 28.93 -39.73 35.67
C GLU A 27 29.81 -39.95 34.42
N THR A 28 30.90 -39.20 34.29
CA THR A 28 32.01 -39.58 33.42
C THR A 28 32.99 -40.45 34.21
N LYS A 29 32.95 -41.77 33.96
CA LYS A 29 33.91 -42.76 34.49
C LYS A 29 35.21 -42.73 33.68
N GLU A 30 36.01 -41.66 33.80
CA GLU A 30 37.41 -41.69 33.37
C GLU A 30 38.31 -41.09 34.46
N ASN A 31 39.24 -41.91 34.96
CA ASN A 31 40.27 -41.50 35.90
C ASN A 31 41.26 -40.57 35.17
N ILE A 32 41.17 -39.26 35.43
CA ILE A 32 42.20 -38.32 34.99
C ILE A 32 43.50 -38.66 35.71
N SER A 33 44.48 -39.20 34.99
CA SER A 33 45.86 -39.35 35.46
C SER A 33 46.57 -38.00 35.33
N ILE A 34 46.59 -37.24 36.43
CA ILE A 34 47.38 -36.01 36.51
C ILE A 34 48.83 -36.45 36.65
N SER A 35 49.61 -36.40 35.56
CA SER A 35 51.05 -36.68 35.56
C SER A 35 51.82 -35.57 36.27
N SER A 36 51.79 -35.55 37.60
CA SER A 36 52.77 -34.82 38.38
C SER A 36 53.96 -35.73 38.65
N ASN A 37 55.15 -35.31 38.24
CA ASN A 37 56.45 -35.93 38.59
C ASN A 37 56.78 -35.83 40.11
N ASN A 38 55.78 -35.76 40.99
CA ASN A 38 55.92 -35.76 42.44
C ASN A 38 54.72 -36.48 43.08
N ARG A 39 54.98 -37.32 44.09
CA ARG A 39 54.03 -38.18 44.84
C ARG A 39 53.02 -37.41 45.73
N SER A 40 52.60 -36.20 45.35
CA SER A 40 51.60 -35.40 46.07
C SER A 40 50.34 -35.18 45.22
N LYS A 41 49.15 -35.40 45.78
CA LYS A 41 47.88 -35.09 45.10
C LYS A 41 47.88 -33.61 44.67
N PRO A 42 47.49 -33.28 43.43
CA PRO A 42 47.48 -31.89 42.95
C PRO A 42 46.50 -31.06 43.78
N SER A 43 46.94 -29.87 44.19
CA SER A 43 46.13 -28.90 44.91
C SER A 43 44.95 -28.39 44.07
N LYS A 44 43.91 -27.87 44.74
CA LYS A 44 42.75 -27.26 44.06
C LYS A 44 43.17 -26.21 43.04
N GLU A 45 44.13 -25.35 43.40
CA GLU A 45 44.64 -24.29 42.52
C GLU A 45 45.41 -24.84 41.31
N GLN A 46 46.16 -25.94 41.46
CA GLN A 46 46.82 -26.60 40.34
C GLN A 46 45.82 -27.17 39.33
N ILE A 47 44.71 -27.74 39.79
CA ILE A 47 43.65 -28.26 38.91
C ILE A 47 42.98 -27.11 38.14
N ILE A 48 42.67 -26.00 38.83
CA ILE A 48 42.06 -24.81 38.22
C ILE A 48 42.99 -24.20 37.17
N ASN A 49 44.26 -23.98 37.51
CA ASN A 49 45.23 -23.39 36.59
C ASN A 49 45.47 -24.26 35.36
N GLN A 50 45.48 -25.58 35.53
CA GLN A 50 45.61 -26.51 34.41
C GLN A 50 44.37 -26.47 33.49
N ALA A 51 43.16 -26.43 34.06
CA ALA A 51 41.91 -26.31 33.31
C ALA A 51 41.87 -25.01 32.48
N ILE A 52 42.21 -23.88 33.12
CA ILE A 52 42.28 -22.57 32.46
C ILE A 52 43.34 -22.60 31.35
N LYS A 53 44.51 -23.20 31.59
CA LYS A 53 45.57 -23.33 30.57
C LYS A 53 45.11 -24.13 29.36
N PHE A 54 44.37 -25.22 29.54
CA PHE A 54 43.79 -25.97 28.42
C PHE A 54 42.75 -25.14 27.67
N GLN A 55 41.90 -24.41 28.39
CA GLN A 55 40.89 -23.54 27.78
C GLN A 55 41.52 -22.42 26.96
N LEU A 56 42.55 -21.75 27.49
CA LEU A 56 43.31 -20.70 26.78
C LEU A 56 44.03 -21.23 25.53
N LYS A 57 44.38 -22.52 25.49
CA LYS A 57 44.96 -23.20 24.32
C LYS A 57 43.92 -23.71 23.33
N GLY A 58 42.63 -23.48 23.57
CA GLY A 58 41.54 -24.00 22.74
C GLY A 58 41.28 -25.51 22.89
N ASN A 59 41.92 -26.19 23.85
CA ASN A 59 41.64 -27.60 24.13
C ASN A 59 40.43 -27.73 25.06
N ILE A 60 39.25 -27.46 24.51
CA ILE A 60 37.98 -27.38 25.24
C ILE A 60 37.61 -28.73 25.88
N SER A 61 37.88 -29.84 25.21
CA SER A 61 37.60 -31.19 25.74
C SER A 61 38.39 -31.48 27.00
N GLU A 62 39.71 -31.20 27.00
CA GLU A 62 40.52 -31.39 28.20
C GLU A 62 40.18 -30.38 29.29
N ALA A 63 39.92 -29.11 28.96
CA ALA A 63 39.46 -28.13 29.95
C ALA A 63 38.16 -28.58 30.65
N ALA A 64 37.19 -29.08 29.87
CA ALA A 64 35.93 -29.60 30.39
C ALA A 64 36.13 -30.76 31.38
N LYS A 65 37.02 -31.71 31.06
CA LYS A 65 37.35 -32.84 31.96
C LYS A 65 37.90 -32.36 33.30
N TYR A 66 38.81 -31.38 33.30
CA TYR A 66 39.39 -30.87 34.55
C TYR A 66 38.37 -30.10 35.39
N TYR A 67 37.49 -29.30 34.76
CA TYR A 67 36.41 -28.63 35.48
C TYR A 67 35.40 -29.63 36.05
N GLN A 68 34.99 -30.63 35.27
CA GLN A 68 34.09 -31.69 35.72
C GLN A 68 34.70 -32.52 36.84
N TYR A 69 35.99 -32.86 36.76
CA TYR A 69 36.71 -33.52 37.85
C TYR A 69 36.71 -32.69 39.13
N PHE A 70 36.97 -31.40 39.03
CA PHE A 70 36.96 -30.49 40.18
C PHE A 70 35.58 -30.47 40.86
N ILE A 71 34.51 -30.38 40.05
CA ILE A 71 33.13 -30.39 40.52
C ILE A 71 32.75 -31.74 41.13
N ASN A 72 33.08 -32.86 40.48
CA ASN A 72 32.79 -34.22 40.96
C ASN A 72 33.50 -34.55 42.29
N LYS A 73 34.63 -33.89 42.59
CA LYS A 73 35.29 -33.98 43.90
C LYS A 73 34.62 -33.15 45.00
N GLY A 74 33.52 -32.46 44.69
CA GLY A 74 32.76 -31.62 45.63
C GLY A 74 33.43 -30.29 45.93
N PHE A 75 34.43 -29.88 45.15
CA PHE A 75 35.10 -28.60 45.35
C PHE A 75 34.24 -27.44 44.84
N LYS A 76 34.29 -26.31 45.55
CA LYS A 76 33.52 -25.10 45.25
C LYS A 76 34.48 -23.96 44.92
N ASP A 77 34.45 -23.50 43.66
CA ASP A 77 35.18 -22.31 43.21
C ASP A 77 34.40 -21.61 42.08
N HIS A 78 34.10 -20.32 42.26
CA HIS A 78 33.30 -19.53 41.32
C HIS A 78 33.93 -19.46 39.91
N ARG A 79 35.27 -19.50 39.80
CA ARG A 79 35.99 -19.49 38.51
C ARG A 79 35.71 -20.76 37.72
N VAL A 80 35.70 -21.91 38.41
CA VAL A 80 35.43 -23.22 37.79
C VAL A 80 34.01 -23.27 37.23
N PHE A 81 33.01 -22.95 38.06
CA PHE A 81 31.61 -22.98 37.62
C PHE A 81 31.33 -21.97 36.50
N SER A 82 31.93 -20.77 36.56
CA SER A 82 31.78 -19.77 35.50
C SER A 82 32.45 -20.20 34.20
N ASN A 83 33.70 -20.68 34.24
CA ASN A 83 34.42 -21.10 33.04
C ASN A 83 33.84 -22.38 32.43
N TYR A 84 33.35 -23.31 33.25
CA TYR A 84 32.64 -24.49 32.78
C TYR A 84 31.30 -24.14 32.15
N GLY A 85 30.59 -23.15 32.70
CA GLY A 85 29.39 -22.58 32.09
C GLY A 85 29.61 -22.04 30.68
N VAL A 86 30.78 -21.43 30.41
CA VAL A 86 31.15 -20.97 29.07
C VAL A 86 31.27 -22.16 28.11
N ILE A 87 31.98 -23.22 28.53
CA ILE A 87 32.11 -24.44 27.71
C ILE A 87 30.75 -25.10 27.46
N LEU A 88 29.88 -25.17 28.47
CA LEU A 88 28.54 -25.74 28.32
C LEU A 88 27.70 -24.93 27.31
N LYS A 89 27.81 -23.59 27.35
CA LYS A 89 27.16 -22.73 26.35
C LYS A 89 27.68 -23.05 24.94
N ASP A 90 28.99 -23.13 24.76
CA ASP A 90 29.61 -23.41 23.45
C ASP A 90 29.21 -24.79 22.89
N LEU A 91 28.86 -25.73 23.78
CA LEU A 91 28.32 -27.04 23.44
C LEU A 91 26.79 -27.07 23.23
N GLY A 92 26.11 -25.92 23.29
CA GLY A 92 24.64 -25.80 23.16
C GLY A 92 23.84 -26.24 24.38
N LYS A 93 24.51 -26.53 25.51
CA LYS A 93 23.91 -26.97 26.77
C LYS A 93 23.48 -25.77 27.62
N LEU A 94 22.52 -24.99 27.11
CA LEU A 94 22.18 -23.67 27.64
C LEU A 94 21.63 -23.72 29.08
N LYS A 95 20.82 -24.74 29.40
CA LYS A 95 20.26 -24.92 30.75
C LYS A 95 21.33 -25.32 31.76
N GLU A 96 22.26 -26.21 31.39
CA GLU A 96 23.38 -26.57 32.27
C GLU A 96 24.36 -25.39 32.46
N ALA A 97 24.55 -24.58 31.43
CA ALA A 97 25.34 -23.34 31.51
C ALA A 97 24.71 -22.35 32.50
N GLU A 98 23.39 -22.12 32.41
CA GLU A 98 22.64 -21.29 33.36
C GLU A 98 22.83 -21.75 34.82
N LEU A 99 22.63 -23.05 35.08
CA LEU A 99 22.83 -23.63 36.42
C LEU A 99 24.27 -23.42 36.93
N SER A 100 25.26 -23.58 36.04
CA SER A 100 26.67 -23.36 36.37
C SER A 100 26.95 -21.90 36.73
N TYR A 101 26.40 -20.93 35.99
CA TYR A 101 26.56 -19.51 36.33
C TYR A 101 25.85 -19.13 37.64
N ARG A 102 24.64 -19.64 37.88
CA ARG A 102 23.94 -19.45 39.16
C ARG A 102 24.76 -20.01 40.33
N LYS A 103 25.44 -21.16 40.13
CA LYS A 103 26.33 -21.73 41.15
C LYS A 103 27.58 -20.87 41.40
N ALA A 104 28.15 -20.27 40.36
CA ALA A 104 29.25 -19.33 40.49
C ALA A 104 28.83 -18.09 41.31
N ILE A 105 27.63 -17.57 41.08
CA ILE A 105 27.05 -16.44 41.83
C ILE A 105 26.74 -16.83 43.28
N GLU A 106 26.24 -18.04 43.54
CA GLU A 106 26.03 -18.54 44.91
C GLU A 106 27.34 -18.59 45.71
N ILE A 107 28.43 -19.03 45.07
CA ILE A 107 29.76 -19.11 45.71
C ILE A 107 30.37 -17.72 45.89
N LYS A 108 30.18 -16.82 44.92
CA LYS A 108 30.70 -15.45 44.94
C LYS A 108 29.67 -14.45 44.37
N PRO A 109 28.82 -13.84 45.21
CA PRO A 109 27.74 -12.96 44.76
C PRO A 109 28.18 -11.69 44.02
N ASP A 110 29.40 -11.20 44.29
CA ASP A 110 30.02 -10.02 43.68
C ASP A 110 30.89 -10.37 42.46
N TYR A 111 30.65 -11.52 41.81
CA TYR A 111 31.39 -11.91 40.62
C TYR A 111 30.73 -11.42 39.32
N ALA A 112 31.11 -10.22 38.87
CA ALA A 112 30.53 -9.55 37.70
C ALA A 112 30.46 -10.42 36.44
N ASN A 113 31.52 -11.21 36.14
CA ASN A 113 31.57 -12.07 34.96
C ASN A 113 30.47 -13.15 34.97
N ALA A 114 30.13 -13.72 36.13
CA ALA A 114 29.07 -14.71 36.22
C ALA A 114 27.68 -14.08 36.05
N HIS A 115 27.45 -12.88 36.59
CA HIS A 115 26.21 -12.12 36.33
C HIS A 115 26.07 -11.72 34.86
N TYR A 116 27.16 -11.28 34.22
CA TYR A 116 27.20 -10.97 32.79
C TYR A 116 26.89 -12.20 31.93
N ASN A 117 27.56 -13.32 32.20
CA ASN A 117 27.34 -14.56 31.45
C ASN A 117 25.94 -15.15 31.70
N LEU A 118 25.42 -15.04 32.93
CA LEU A 118 24.04 -15.40 33.26
C LEU A 118 23.05 -14.53 32.48
N GLY A 119 23.28 -13.22 32.41
CA GLY A 119 22.44 -12.32 31.63
C GLY A 119 22.37 -12.71 30.15
N ASN A 120 23.51 -13.07 29.57
CA ASN A 120 23.57 -13.50 28.17
C ASN A 120 22.82 -14.81 27.93
N ILE A 121 23.00 -15.82 28.80
CA ILE A 121 22.32 -17.11 28.62
C ILE A 121 20.81 -16.99 28.85
N LEU A 122 20.37 -16.14 29.79
CA LEU A 122 18.97 -15.88 30.04
C LEU A 122 18.30 -15.18 28.85
N ARG A 123 19.01 -14.29 28.15
CA ARG A 123 18.53 -13.73 26.89
C ARG A 123 18.37 -14.83 25.83
N ASP A 124 19.37 -15.69 25.67
CA ASP A 124 19.34 -16.79 24.71
C ASP A 124 18.21 -17.80 25.02
N LEU A 125 17.80 -17.93 26.30
CA LEU A 125 16.65 -18.73 26.77
C LEU A 125 15.30 -17.99 26.71
N GLY A 126 15.27 -16.71 26.31
CA GLY A 126 14.06 -15.88 26.26
C GLY A 126 13.60 -15.29 27.59
N GLN A 127 14.36 -15.47 28.68
CA GLN A 127 14.07 -14.93 30.01
C GLN A 127 14.57 -13.48 30.15
N LEU A 128 14.03 -12.59 29.30
CA LEU A 128 14.56 -11.23 29.10
C LEU A 128 14.57 -10.35 30.37
N LYS A 129 13.56 -10.47 31.23
CA LYS A 129 13.50 -9.69 32.49
C LYS A 129 14.60 -10.10 33.47
N GLU A 130 14.88 -11.39 33.58
CA GLU A 130 15.94 -11.90 34.45
C GLU A 130 17.33 -11.60 33.86
N ALA A 131 17.43 -11.61 32.52
CA ALA A 131 18.62 -11.16 31.81
C ALA A 131 18.95 -9.69 32.11
N GLU A 132 17.94 -8.80 32.08
CA GLU A 132 18.08 -7.39 32.43
C GLU A 132 18.63 -7.22 33.86
N ILE A 133 18.04 -7.91 34.83
CA ILE A 133 18.46 -7.86 36.25
C ILE A 133 19.93 -8.29 36.38
N SER A 134 20.29 -9.42 35.78
CA SER A 134 21.65 -9.97 35.87
C SER A 134 22.69 -9.04 35.23
N LEU A 135 22.39 -8.45 34.07
CA LEU A 135 23.30 -7.51 33.42
C LEU A 135 23.45 -6.20 34.19
N ARG A 136 22.35 -5.66 34.75
CA ARG A 136 22.41 -4.49 35.63
C ARG A 136 23.24 -4.77 36.88
N LYS A 137 23.16 -5.98 37.46
CA LYS A 137 24.00 -6.37 38.60
C LYS A 137 25.48 -6.48 38.21
N ALA A 138 25.79 -7.02 37.03
CA ALA A 138 27.15 -7.05 36.52
C ALA A 138 27.74 -5.63 36.37
N ILE A 139 26.94 -4.68 35.88
CA ILE A 139 27.31 -3.26 35.73
C ILE A 139 27.42 -2.56 37.10
N GLU A 140 26.55 -2.87 38.06
CA GLU A 140 26.63 -2.33 39.42
C GLU A 140 27.95 -2.74 40.09
N ILE A 141 28.35 -4.00 39.94
CA ILE A 141 29.61 -4.54 40.49
C ILE A 141 30.81 -3.97 39.73
N LYS A 142 30.70 -3.83 38.39
CA LYS A 142 31.76 -3.35 37.52
C LYS A 142 31.22 -2.26 36.55
N PRO A 143 31.23 -0.98 36.96
CA PRO A 143 30.63 0.11 36.17
C PRO A 143 31.26 0.35 34.79
N ASP A 144 32.54 0.05 34.63
CA ASP A 144 33.33 0.18 33.40
C ASP A 144 33.21 -1.05 32.47
N TYR A 145 32.25 -1.94 32.71
CA TYR A 145 32.09 -3.17 31.93
C TYR A 145 31.37 -2.91 30.59
N ALA A 146 32.09 -2.33 29.62
CA ALA A 146 31.55 -1.90 28.33
C ALA A 146 30.71 -2.98 27.61
N VAL A 147 31.18 -4.23 27.57
CA VAL A 147 30.44 -5.34 26.94
C VAL A 147 29.14 -5.70 27.68
N ALA A 148 29.06 -5.50 29.00
CA ALA A 148 27.83 -5.69 29.76
C ALA A 148 26.80 -4.59 29.44
N HIS A 149 27.24 -3.33 29.29
CA HIS A 149 26.39 -2.24 28.80
C HIS A 149 25.87 -2.51 27.38
N SER A 150 26.70 -3.06 26.49
CA SER A 150 26.29 -3.42 25.13
C SER A 150 25.22 -4.53 25.14
N ASN A 151 25.42 -5.58 25.93
CA ASN A 151 24.45 -6.68 26.03
C ASN A 151 23.16 -6.27 26.77
N LEU A 152 23.26 -5.37 27.75
CA LEU A 152 22.07 -4.76 28.37
C LEU A 152 21.28 -3.98 27.32
N GLY A 153 21.94 -3.25 26.42
CA GLY A 153 21.30 -2.59 25.29
C GLY A 153 20.48 -3.54 24.42
N ASN A 154 21.03 -4.70 24.08
CA ASN A 154 20.30 -5.72 23.32
C ASN A 154 19.08 -6.27 24.09
N VAL A 155 19.24 -6.62 25.36
CA VAL A 155 18.11 -7.11 26.19
C VAL A 155 17.02 -6.06 26.32
N LEU A 156 17.39 -4.79 26.50
CA LEU A 156 16.44 -3.68 26.56
C LEU A 156 15.70 -3.48 25.24
N ARG A 157 16.38 -3.62 24.09
CA ARG A 157 15.75 -3.60 22.77
C ARG A 157 14.75 -4.74 22.62
N ASP A 158 15.14 -5.96 23.00
CA ASP A 158 14.26 -7.15 22.93
C ASP A 158 13.06 -7.04 23.88
N LEU A 159 13.16 -6.24 24.95
CA LEU A 159 12.05 -5.85 25.84
C LEU A 159 11.19 -4.68 25.32
N GLY A 160 11.51 -4.11 24.15
CA GLY A 160 10.83 -2.94 23.57
C GLY A 160 11.23 -1.59 24.19
N LYS A 161 12.26 -1.55 25.04
CA LYS A 161 12.77 -0.34 25.70
C LYS A 161 13.87 0.35 24.87
N SER A 162 13.58 0.65 23.59
CA SER A 162 14.60 1.11 22.63
C SER A 162 15.33 2.41 23.02
N LYS A 163 14.66 3.33 23.74
CA LYS A 163 15.32 4.55 24.24
C LYS A 163 16.39 4.24 25.30
N GLU A 164 16.08 3.40 26.28
CA GLU A 164 17.05 2.96 27.30
C GLU A 164 18.17 2.12 26.68
N ALA A 165 17.83 1.27 25.71
CA ALA A 165 18.82 0.49 24.96
C ALA A 165 19.87 1.40 24.31
N GLY A 166 19.42 2.49 23.67
CA GLY A 166 20.31 3.47 23.05
C GLY A 166 21.25 4.16 24.05
N LEU A 167 20.78 4.46 25.26
CA LEU A 167 21.61 5.04 26.33
C LEU A 167 22.69 4.05 26.79
N SER A 168 22.31 2.79 27.03
CA SER A 168 23.24 1.73 27.44
C SER A 168 24.33 1.49 26.39
N LEU A 169 23.96 1.48 25.10
CA LEU A 169 24.90 1.29 24.00
C LEU A 169 25.86 2.48 23.82
N ARG A 170 25.37 3.71 23.98
CA ARG A 170 26.24 4.90 23.99
C ARG A 170 27.21 4.87 25.16
N LYS A 171 26.79 4.38 26.34
CA LYS A 171 27.71 4.19 27.48
C LYS A 171 28.76 3.12 27.19
N ALA A 172 28.39 2.03 26.54
CA ALA A 172 29.35 1.01 26.10
C ALA A 172 30.42 1.59 25.16
N ILE A 173 30.02 2.45 24.22
CA ILE A 173 30.92 3.16 23.29
C ILE A 173 31.81 4.17 24.02
N GLU A 174 31.27 4.91 24.98
CA GLU A 174 32.05 5.85 25.81
C GLU A 174 33.16 5.11 26.59
N LEU A 175 32.83 3.95 27.17
CA LEU A 175 33.76 3.13 27.94
C LEU A 175 34.77 2.40 27.05
N ASN A 176 34.39 2.03 25.83
CA ASN A 176 35.28 1.42 24.85
C ASN A 176 34.93 1.89 23.42
N PRO A 177 35.63 2.93 22.92
CA PRO A 177 35.40 3.48 21.58
C PRO A 177 35.67 2.53 20.41
N ASP A 178 36.39 1.43 20.64
CA ASP A 178 36.73 0.42 19.63
C ASP A 178 35.81 -0.83 19.70
N LEU A 179 34.70 -0.75 20.44
CA LEU A 179 33.74 -1.86 20.57
C LEU A 179 32.76 -1.90 19.38
N ALA A 180 33.17 -2.54 18.27
CA ALA A 180 32.37 -2.65 17.04
C ALA A 180 30.94 -3.19 17.27
N GLU A 181 30.78 -4.16 18.17
CA GLU A 181 29.47 -4.73 18.53
C GLU A 181 28.50 -3.67 19.06
N ALA A 182 28.99 -2.73 19.87
CA ALA A 182 28.13 -1.67 20.44
C ALA A 182 27.63 -0.70 19.38
N TYR A 183 28.47 -0.33 18.40
CA TYR A 183 28.07 0.49 17.26
C TYR A 183 27.05 -0.21 16.35
N SER A 184 27.24 -1.50 16.08
CA SER A 184 26.31 -2.31 15.27
C SER A 184 24.94 -2.46 15.96
N ASN A 185 24.95 -2.73 17.26
CA ASN A 185 23.73 -2.84 18.06
C ASN A 185 23.02 -1.48 18.19
N LEU A 186 23.78 -0.38 18.34
CA LEU A 186 23.23 0.98 18.33
C LEU A 186 22.57 1.31 16.98
N GLY A 187 23.17 0.86 15.87
CA GLY A 187 22.57 0.95 14.54
C GLY A 187 21.16 0.35 14.49
N ASN A 188 21.00 -0.88 14.98
CA ASN A 188 19.68 -1.52 15.03
C ASN A 188 18.69 -0.79 15.95
N VAL A 189 19.12 -0.34 17.14
CA VAL A 189 18.24 0.41 18.04
C VAL A 189 17.80 1.75 17.42
N LEU A 190 18.70 2.42 16.69
CA LEU A 190 18.37 3.66 15.97
C LEU A 190 17.41 3.40 14.82
N ARG A 191 17.54 2.25 14.13
CA ARG A 191 16.58 1.80 13.11
C ARG A 191 15.19 1.58 13.70
N ASP A 192 15.08 0.91 14.84
CA ASP A 192 13.81 0.70 15.56
C ASP A 192 13.17 2.01 16.06
N LEU A 193 13.98 3.07 16.23
CA LEU A 193 13.56 4.43 16.56
C LEU A 193 13.31 5.30 15.32
N GLU A 194 13.31 4.72 14.12
CA GLU A 194 13.15 5.39 12.81
C GLU A 194 14.22 6.46 12.50
N LYS A 195 15.36 6.42 13.19
CA LYS A 195 16.51 7.32 13.00
C LYS A 195 17.50 6.74 11.99
N LEU A 196 17.02 6.44 10.79
CA LEU A 196 17.74 5.62 9.80
C LEU A 196 19.11 6.18 9.38
N LYS A 197 19.26 7.51 9.25
CA LYS A 197 20.57 8.13 8.91
C LYS A 197 21.59 7.98 10.04
N GLU A 198 21.16 8.14 11.29
CA GLU A 198 22.05 7.90 12.45
C GLU A 198 22.41 6.40 12.54
N ALA A 199 21.46 5.52 12.23
CA ALA A 199 21.67 4.07 12.21
C ALA A 199 22.74 3.65 11.18
N GLU A 200 22.68 4.23 9.97
CA GLU A 200 23.66 4.02 8.91
C GLU A 200 25.07 4.41 9.37
N LEU A 201 25.22 5.62 9.93
CA LEU A 201 26.52 6.11 10.41
C LEU A 201 27.10 5.21 11.51
N SER A 202 26.28 4.82 12.49
CA SER A 202 26.71 3.93 13.57
C SER A 202 27.19 2.59 13.03
N THR A 203 26.44 1.98 12.12
CA THR A 203 26.80 0.65 11.58
C THR A 203 28.02 0.71 10.67
N ARG A 204 28.19 1.78 9.89
CA ARG A 204 29.43 2.01 9.12
C ARG A 204 30.65 2.15 10.03
N LYS A 205 30.52 2.78 11.20
CA LYS A 205 31.62 2.86 12.18
C LYS A 205 31.98 1.48 12.74
N ALA A 206 31.01 0.60 12.97
CA ALA A 206 31.28 -0.78 13.36
C ALA A 206 32.12 -1.53 12.31
N ILE A 207 31.83 -1.32 11.01
CA ILE A 207 32.57 -1.92 9.90
C ILE A 207 33.97 -1.29 9.77
N GLU A 208 34.12 0.01 10.01
CA GLU A 208 35.43 0.68 10.02
C GLU A 208 36.36 0.09 11.09
N ILE A 209 35.82 -0.13 12.30
CA ILE A 209 36.57 -0.74 13.42
C ILE A 209 36.87 -2.21 13.13
N LYS A 210 35.89 -2.95 12.60
CA LYS A 210 36.01 -4.39 12.31
C LYS A 210 35.48 -4.73 10.91
N PRO A 211 36.32 -4.68 9.87
CA PRO A 211 35.90 -4.86 8.48
C PRO A 211 35.32 -6.24 8.14
N ASP A 212 35.72 -7.29 8.87
CA ASP A 212 35.26 -8.67 8.72
C ASP A 212 34.02 -9.01 9.56
N TYR A 213 33.33 -8.00 10.10
CA TYR A 213 32.15 -8.21 10.93
C TYR A 213 30.88 -8.45 10.10
N ALA A 214 30.64 -9.72 9.73
CA ALA A 214 29.51 -10.14 8.91
C ALA A 214 28.14 -9.57 9.36
N VAL A 215 27.88 -9.57 10.68
CA VAL A 215 26.63 -9.06 11.26
C VAL A 215 26.47 -7.55 11.04
N ALA A 216 27.54 -6.76 11.09
CA ALA A 216 27.45 -5.32 10.80
C ALA A 216 27.16 -5.05 9.32
N HIS A 217 27.75 -5.82 8.40
CA HIS A 217 27.41 -5.74 6.97
C HIS A 217 25.95 -6.12 6.70
N TYR A 218 25.44 -7.16 7.38
CA TYR A 218 24.02 -7.53 7.30
C TYR A 218 23.12 -6.41 7.84
N ASN A 219 23.41 -5.88 9.04
CA ASN A 219 22.64 -4.79 9.64
C ASN A 219 22.67 -3.54 8.74
N LEU A 220 23.83 -3.19 8.18
CA LEU A 220 23.94 -2.09 7.22
C LEU A 220 23.07 -2.36 6.00
N GLY A 221 23.09 -3.58 5.45
CA GLY A 221 22.21 -3.99 4.36
C GLY A 221 20.73 -3.76 4.68
N THR A 222 20.27 -4.16 5.87
CA THR A 222 18.87 -3.92 6.28
C THR A 222 18.53 -2.43 6.46
N ILE A 223 19.42 -1.64 7.07
CA ILE A 223 19.22 -0.20 7.22
C ILE A 223 19.19 0.49 5.85
N LEU A 224 20.00 0.02 4.90
CA LEU A 224 20.02 0.52 3.53
C LEU A 224 18.75 0.16 2.76
N ILE A 225 18.11 -0.98 3.06
CA ILE A 225 16.77 -1.30 2.53
C ILE A 225 15.75 -0.27 3.05
N ASP A 226 15.75 0.02 4.36
CA ASP A 226 14.82 0.99 4.95
C ASP A 226 15.07 2.43 4.47
N LEU A 227 16.34 2.76 4.17
CA LEU A 227 16.75 4.00 3.51
C LEU A 227 16.55 3.99 1.99
N ASP A 228 16.06 2.88 1.45
CA ASP A 228 15.73 2.70 0.04
C ASP A 228 16.93 2.70 -0.94
N LYS A 229 18.14 2.52 -0.40
CA LYS A 229 19.43 2.44 -1.08
C LYS A 229 19.75 1.00 -1.51
N LEU A 230 18.89 0.41 -2.35
CA LEU A 230 18.93 -1.02 -2.66
C LEU A 230 20.25 -1.54 -3.25
N LYS A 231 20.95 -0.76 -4.08
CA LYS A 231 22.25 -1.16 -4.64
C LYS A 231 23.34 -1.28 -3.57
N GLU A 232 23.41 -0.32 -2.66
CA GLU A 232 24.34 -0.39 -1.52
C GLU A 232 23.94 -1.53 -0.57
N ALA A 233 22.63 -1.77 -0.41
CA ALA A 233 22.13 -2.90 0.36
C ALA A 233 22.56 -4.24 -0.26
N GLU A 234 22.46 -4.39 -1.59
CA GLU A 234 22.94 -5.57 -2.33
C GLU A 234 24.41 -5.83 -2.02
N LEU A 235 25.27 -4.80 -2.14
CA LEU A 235 26.71 -4.93 -1.86
C LEU A 235 26.98 -5.34 -0.42
N SER A 236 26.31 -4.71 0.54
CA SER A 236 26.49 -4.99 1.97
C SER A 236 26.03 -6.41 2.33
N LEU A 237 24.89 -6.86 1.80
CA LEU A 237 24.37 -8.22 2.02
C LEU A 237 25.27 -9.29 1.38
N ARG A 238 25.77 -9.04 0.17
CA ARG A 238 26.75 -9.95 -0.47
C ARG A 238 28.03 -10.04 0.36
N LYS A 239 28.51 -8.93 0.94
CA LYS A 239 29.68 -8.96 1.83
C LYS A 239 29.40 -9.72 3.13
N ALA A 240 28.21 -9.58 3.70
CA ALA A 240 27.80 -10.35 4.87
C ALA A 240 27.80 -11.86 4.58
N ILE A 241 27.31 -12.27 3.40
CA ILE A 241 27.30 -13.66 2.93
C ILE A 241 28.71 -14.18 2.67
N GLU A 242 29.59 -13.37 2.07
CA GLU A 242 30.99 -13.73 1.85
C GLU A 242 31.71 -14.02 3.17
N LEU A 243 31.47 -13.20 4.18
CA LEU A 243 32.06 -13.33 5.52
C LEU A 243 31.42 -14.45 6.35
N ASN A 244 30.12 -14.72 6.16
CA ASN A 244 29.40 -15.80 6.80
C ASN A 244 28.42 -16.48 5.82
N PRO A 245 28.85 -17.59 5.17
CA PRO A 245 28.04 -18.30 4.18
C PRO A 245 26.79 -18.99 4.72
N ASP A 246 26.64 -19.12 6.04
CA ASP A 246 25.50 -19.79 6.69
C ASP A 246 24.45 -18.78 7.24
N LEU A 247 24.54 -17.50 6.85
CA LEU A 247 23.62 -16.45 7.30
C LEU A 247 22.33 -16.42 6.45
N ALA A 248 21.36 -17.30 6.77
CA ALA A 248 20.10 -17.43 6.04
C ALA A 248 19.32 -16.11 5.87
N GLU A 249 19.32 -15.26 6.90
CA GLU A 249 18.66 -13.95 6.90
C GLU A 249 19.23 -13.01 5.83
N ALA A 250 20.55 -13.06 5.60
CA ALA A 250 21.21 -12.23 4.58
C ALA A 250 20.82 -12.68 3.17
N TYR A 251 20.73 -13.98 2.92
CA TYR A 251 20.25 -14.53 1.64
C TYR A 251 18.79 -14.19 1.36
N SER A 252 17.92 -14.26 2.38
CA SER A 252 16.49 -13.89 2.24
C SER A 252 16.32 -12.40 1.92
N ASN A 253 17.03 -11.53 2.65
CA ASN A 253 17.01 -10.09 2.39
C ASN A 253 17.63 -9.73 1.04
N LEU A 254 18.72 -10.41 0.64
CA LEU A 254 19.30 -10.25 -0.69
C LEU A 254 18.31 -10.67 -1.77
N GLY A 255 17.54 -11.73 -1.56
CA GLY A 255 16.45 -12.15 -2.43
C GLY A 255 15.41 -11.04 -2.66
N ASN A 256 14.96 -10.40 -1.58
CA ASN A 256 14.03 -9.26 -1.67
C ASN A 256 14.65 -8.06 -2.39
N VAL A 257 15.89 -7.68 -2.05
CA VAL A 257 16.62 -6.59 -2.72
C VAL A 257 16.75 -6.85 -4.21
N LEU A 258 17.14 -8.06 -4.60
CA LEU A 258 17.28 -8.46 -6.00
C LEU A 258 15.93 -8.45 -6.73
N ARG A 259 14.86 -8.88 -6.06
CA ARG A 259 13.48 -8.78 -6.61
C ARG A 259 13.11 -7.34 -6.89
N ASP A 260 13.40 -6.43 -5.96
CA ASP A 260 13.06 -5.00 -6.06
C ASP A 260 13.99 -4.25 -7.04
N LEU A 261 15.15 -4.83 -7.35
CA LEU A 261 16.04 -4.43 -8.45
C LEU A 261 15.67 -5.09 -9.80
N GLY A 262 14.64 -5.94 -9.86
CA GLY A 262 14.21 -6.64 -11.07
C GLY A 262 15.05 -7.87 -11.46
N LYS A 263 16.07 -8.24 -10.67
CA LYS A 263 16.94 -9.41 -10.87
C LYS A 263 16.27 -10.71 -10.37
N LEU A 264 15.09 -11.03 -10.90
CA LEU A 264 14.19 -12.08 -10.35
C LEU A 264 14.83 -13.49 -10.30
N LYS A 265 15.69 -13.85 -11.27
CA LYS A 265 16.36 -15.16 -11.26
C LYS A 265 17.40 -15.27 -10.15
N GLU A 266 18.19 -14.23 -9.92
CA GLU A 266 19.13 -14.18 -8.80
C GLU A 266 18.39 -14.14 -7.46
N ALA A 267 17.26 -13.43 -7.40
CA ALA A 267 16.39 -13.39 -6.23
C ALA A 267 15.89 -14.78 -5.83
N GLU A 268 15.45 -15.59 -6.81
CA GLU A 268 15.04 -16.98 -6.60
C GLU A 268 16.18 -17.81 -6.02
N LEU A 269 17.37 -17.74 -6.63
CA LEU A 269 18.55 -18.51 -6.18
C LEU A 269 18.94 -18.15 -4.74
N SER A 270 19.02 -16.86 -4.44
CA SER A 270 19.37 -16.37 -3.09
C SER A 270 18.36 -16.86 -2.05
N THR A 271 17.06 -16.73 -2.34
CA THR A 271 16.02 -17.13 -1.38
C THR A 271 15.96 -18.64 -1.17
N ARG A 272 16.20 -19.44 -2.22
CA ARG A 272 16.33 -20.90 -2.09
C ARG A 272 17.52 -21.30 -1.22
N LYS A 273 18.64 -20.57 -1.29
CA LYS A 273 19.79 -20.81 -0.42
C LYS A 273 19.47 -20.51 1.05
N ALA A 274 18.70 -19.46 1.33
CA ALA A 274 18.20 -19.19 2.68
C ALA A 274 17.39 -20.37 3.25
N ILE A 275 16.52 -20.97 2.43
CA ILE A 275 15.70 -22.15 2.81
C ILE A 275 16.56 -23.41 2.97
N GLU A 276 17.60 -23.59 2.15
CA GLU A 276 18.54 -24.71 2.28
C GLU A 276 19.27 -24.66 3.64
N ILE A 277 19.71 -23.47 4.05
CA ILE A 277 20.39 -23.24 5.33
C ILE A 277 19.40 -23.39 6.50
N LYS A 278 18.19 -22.82 6.36
CA LYS A 278 17.14 -22.82 7.37
C LYS A 278 15.79 -23.27 6.78
N PRO A 279 15.48 -24.58 6.78
CA PRO A 279 14.27 -25.12 6.14
C PRO A 279 12.95 -24.61 6.70
N ASP A 280 12.92 -24.22 7.97
CA ASP A 280 11.77 -23.68 8.72
C ASP A 280 11.72 -22.14 8.72
N TYR A 281 12.32 -21.48 7.72
CA TYR A 281 12.31 -20.02 7.63
C TYR A 281 11.07 -19.49 6.89
N ALA A 282 9.99 -19.23 7.63
CA ALA A 282 8.71 -18.78 7.08
C ALA A 282 8.81 -17.55 6.17
N GLU A 283 9.60 -16.54 6.56
CA GLU A 283 9.81 -15.32 5.79
C GLU A 283 10.45 -15.63 4.42
N ALA A 284 11.45 -16.51 4.35
CA ALA A 284 12.07 -16.90 3.09
C ALA A 284 11.12 -17.68 2.18
N HIS A 285 10.29 -18.58 2.73
CA HIS A 285 9.24 -19.28 1.97
C HIS A 285 8.20 -18.30 1.38
N SER A 286 7.77 -17.30 2.15
CA SER A 286 6.85 -16.26 1.68
C SER A 286 7.47 -15.38 0.59
N ASN A 287 8.73 -14.95 0.79
CA ASN A 287 9.48 -14.18 -0.19
C ASN A 287 9.66 -14.96 -1.51
N LEU A 288 10.00 -16.26 -1.40
CA LEU A 288 10.11 -17.15 -2.56
C LEU A 288 8.76 -17.26 -3.29
N GLY A 289 7.64 -17.38 -2.56
CA GLY A 289 6.30 -17.35 -3.13
C GLY A 289 6.04 -16.11 -3.99
N GLY A 290 6.34 -14.92 -3.46
CA GLY A 290 6.23 -13.67 -4.21
C GLY A 290 7.15 -13.60 -5.44
N ILE A 291 8.41 -14.04 -5.31
CA ILE A 291 9.40 -14.06 -6.41
C ILE A 291 8.97 -15.03 -7.52
N LEU A 292 8.53 -16.24 -7.16
CA LEU A 292 8.04 -17.24 -8.12
C LEU A 292 6.77 -16.77 -8.82
N SER A 293 5.88 -16.06 -8.11
CA SER A 293 4.71 -15.41 -8.71
C SER A 293 5.13 -14.37 -9.75
N ASN A 294 6.14 -13.55 -9.45
CA ASN A 294 6.71 -12.59 -10.40
C ASN A 294 7.34 -13.25 -11.63
N LEU A 295 7.93 -14.44 -11.46
CA LEU A 295 8.47 -15.26 -12.56
C LEU A 295 7.39 -16.05 -13.33
N GLY A 296 6.11 -15.97 -12.92
CA GLY A 296 5.00 -16.72 -13.52
C GLY A 296 4.95 -18.21 -13.14
N LYS A 297 5.79 -18.67 -12.20
CA LYS A 297 5.83 -20.05 -11.68
C LYS A 297 4.75 -20.25 -10.59
N LEU A 298 3.48 -20.05 -10.95
CA LEU A 298 2.38 -19.92 -9.99
C LEU A 298 2.17 -21.15 -9.09
N LYS A 299 2.34 -22.37 -9.61
CA LYS A 299 2.19 -23.61 -8.81
C LYS A 299 3.25 -23.74 -7.71
N GLU A 300 4.51 -23.45 -8.04
CA GLU A 300 5.59 -23.44 -7.04
C GLU A 300 5.42 -22.29 -6.03
N ALA A 301 4.90 -21.15 -6.50
CA ALA A 301 4.58 -20.00 -5.65
C ALA A 301 3.51 -20.35 -4.60
N GLU A 302 2.45 -21.08 -5.00
CA GLU A 302 1.40 -21.57 -4.09
C GLU A 302 2.01 -22.48 -3.01
N ILE A 303 2.83 -23.46 -3.41
CA ILE A 303 3.48 -24.40 -2.49
C ILE A 303 4.32 -23.65 -1.45
N SER A 304 5.16 -22.72 -1.91
CA SER A 304 6.07 -21.95 -1.02
C SER A 304 5.28 -21.09 -0.03
N SER A 305 4.22 -20.41 -0.50
CA SER A 305 3.39 -19.56 0.37
C SER A 305 2.62 -20.39 1.41
N ARG A 306 2.10 -21.56 1.03
CA ARG A 306 1.47 -22.49 1.98
C ARG A 306 2.47 -23.04 3.01
N LYS A 307 3.73 -23.30 2.61
CA LYS A 307 4.76 -23.72 3.55
C LYS A 307 5.10 -22.64 4.58
N ALA A 308 5.14 -21.37 4.16
CA ALA A 308 5.31 -20.25 5.09
C ALA A 308 4.18 -20.20 6.14
N ILE A 309 2.93 -20.44 5.73
CA ILE A 309 1.76 -20.49 6.61
C ILE A 309 1.80 -21.71 7.54
N GLU A 310 2.24 -22.88 7.04
CA GLU A 310 2.41 -24.08 7.85
C GLU A 310 3.41 -23.87 9.00
N ILE A 311 4.54 -23.21 8.70
CA ILE A 311 5.57 -22.87 9.68
C ILE A 311 5.08 -21.79 10.64
N LYS A 312 4.39 -20.77 10.12
CA LYS A 312 3.90 -19.61 10.88
C LYS A 312 2.43 -19.32 10.54
N PRO A 313 1.47 -19.91 11.30
CA PRO A 313 0.03 -19.78 11.01
C PRO A 313 -0.55 -18.38 11.15
N ASP A 314 0.12 -17.46 11.84
CA ASP A 314 -0.27 -16.06 12.02
C ASP A 314 0.47 -15.11 11.08
N TYR A 315 0.96 -15.61 9.93
CA TYR A 315 1.74 -14.81 8.99
C TYR A 315 0.88 -14.10 7.93
N GLY A 316 0.31 -12.95 8.27
CA GLY A 316 -0.59 -12.17 7.39
C GLY A 316 -0.04 -11.90 5.98
N VAL A 317 1.26 -11.56 5.87
CA VAL A 317 1.91 -11.33 4.56
C VAL A 317 1.87 -12.56 3.66
N ALA A 318 2.07 -13.77 4.21
CA ALA A 318 2.01 -15.00 3.45
C ALA A 318 0.58 -15.29 2.95
N TYR A 319 -0.45 -14.98 3.74
CA TYR A 319 -1.84 -15.06 3.32
C TYR A 319 -2.18 -14.07 2.20
N SER A 320 -1.71 -12.83 2.28
CA SER A 320 -1.88 -11.83 1.20
C SER A 320 -1.20 -12.26 -0.11
N ASN A 321 0.02 -12.79 -0.01
CA ASN A 321 0.75 -13.35 -1.15
C ASN A 321 -0.01 -14.55 -1.74
N LEU A 322 -0.47 -15.47 -0.90
CA LEU A 322 -1.25 -16.63 -1.32
C LEU A 322 -2.55 -16.21 -2.01
N GLY A 323 -3.29 -15.23 -1.48
CA GLY A 323 -4.49 -14.69 -2.11
C GLY A 323 -4.23 -14.14 -3.52
N THR A 324 -3.11 -13.44 -3.71
CA THR A 324 -2.70 -12.94 -5.03
C THR A 324 -2.35 -14.07 -5.99
N ILE A 325 -1.62 -15.08 -5.51
CA ILE A 325 -1.24 -16.25 -6.31
C ILE A 325 -2.47 -17.08 -6.71
N LEU A 326 -3.37 -17.35 -5.77
CA LEU A 326 -4.59 -18.13 -6.02
C LEU A 326 -5.53 -17.41 -6.99
N LYS A 327 -5.64 -16.08 -6.89
CA LYS A 327 -6.34 -15.24 -7.88
C LYS A 327 -5.76 -15.45 -9.27
N ASP A 328 -4.44 -15.44 -9.40
CA ASP A 328 -3.74 -15.59 -10.69
C ASP A 328 -3.85 -17.03 -11.24
N ILE A 329 -4.03 -18.03 -10.38
CA ILE A 329 -4.32 -19.42 -10.76
C ILE A 329 -5.79 -19.60 -11.17
N GLY A 330 -6.70 -18.73 -10.70
CA GLY A 330 -8.15 -18.81 -10.95
C GLY A 330 -8.96 -19.50 -9.83
N LYS A 331 -8.37 -19.72 -8.64
CA LYS A 331 -9.06 -20.29 -7.47
C LYS A 331 -9.71 -19.17 -6.64
N SER A 332 -10.80 -18.59 -7.14
CA SER A 332 -11.41 -17.36 -6.60
C SER A 332 -11.82 -17.44 -5.13
N GLN A 333 -12.52 -18.50 -4.72
CA GLN A 333 -12.99 -18.62 -3.33
C GLN A 333 -11.83 -18.75 -2.34
N GLU A 334 -10.84 -19.61 -2.63
CA GLU A 334 -9.64 -19.75 -1.77
C GLU A 334 -8.80 -18.47 -1.73
N ALA A 335 -8.75 -17.71 -2.85
CA ALA A 335 -8.09 -16.42 -2.88
C ALA A 335 -8.76 -15.42 -1.93
N PHE A 336 -10.10 -15.34 -1.98
CA PHE A 336 -10.89 -14.48 -1.11
C PHE A 336 -10.70 -14.85 0.37
N ASP A 337 -10.77 -16.14 0.70
CA ASP A 337 -10.55 -16.64 2.06
C ASP A 337 -9.14 -16.31 2.58
N SER A 338 -8.14 -16.37 1.71
CA SER A 338 -6.76 -16.00 2.06
C SER A 338 -6.64 -14.51 2.37
N TYR A 339 -7.26 -13.63 1.58
CA TYR A 339 -7.25 -12.19 1.88
C TYR A 339 -7.99 -11.86 3.18
N LEU A 340 -9.15 -12.50 3.43
CA LEU A 340 -9.88 -12.31 4.69
C LEU A 340 -9.05 -12.77 5.88
N LYS A 341 -8.34 -13.90 5.76
CA LYS A 341 -7.45 -14.36 6.83
C LYS A 341 -6.28 -13.43 7.08
N ALA A 342 -5.71 -12.84 6.02
CA ALA A 342 -4.68 -11.82 6.15
C ALA A 342 -5.22 -10.59 6.89
N LEU A 343 -6.46 -10.17 6.59
CA LEU A 343 -7.12 -9.05 7.25
C LEU A 343 -7.42 -9.34 8.72
N ASP A 344 -7.86 -10.55 9.06
CA ASP A 344 -8.10 -10.97 10.46
C ASP A 344 -6.82 -10.87 11.31
N ILE A 345 -5.67 -11.19 10.70
CA ILE A 345 -4.36 -11.11 11.35
C ILE A 345 -3.93 -9.64 11.50
N ASN A 346 -4.06 -8.85 10.42
CA ASN A 346 -3.62 -7.45 10.36
C ASN A 346 -4.75 -6.52 9.87
N PRO A 347 -5.74 -6.17 10.73
CA PRO A 347 -6.90 -5.37 10.32
C PRO A 347 -6.59 -3.91 9.97
N THR A 348 -5.37 -3.46 10.28
CA THR A 348 -4.88 -2.10 9.98
C THR A 348 -4.05 -2.03 8.70
N ASP A 349 -3.83 -3.15 8.01
CA ASP A 349 -3.04 -3.20 6.78
C ASP A 349 -3.87 -2.79 5.56
N TYR A 350 -3.56 -1.61 5.03
CA TYR A 350 -4.23 -0.97 3.90
C TYR A 350 -4.06 -1.71 2.57
N ASP A 351 -2.94 -2.41 2.41
CA ASP A 351 -2.64 -3.10 1.15
C ASP A 351 -3.56 -4.32 0.97
N ILE A 352 -4.04 -4.89 2.07
CA ILE A 352 -5.02 -5.99 2.06
C ILE A 352 -6.37 -5.49 1.54
N TYR A 353 -6.88 -4.36 2.03
CA TYR A 353 -8.14 -3.79 1.53
C TYR A 353 -8.06 -3.44 0.05
N THR A 354 -6.92 -2.89 -0.39
CA THR A 354 -6.67 -2.60 -1.81
C THR A 354 -6.69 -3.88 -2.63
N SER A 355 -6.03 -4.93 -2.15
CA SER A 355 -6.02 -6.25 -2.81
C SER A 355 -7.41 -6.88 -2.90
N ILE A 356 -8.21 -6.78 -1.84
CA ILE A 356 -9.61 -7.23 -1.82
C ILE A 356 -10.47 -6.44 -2.81
N SER A 357 -10.33 -5.12 -2.85
CA SER A 357 -11.09 -4.26 -3.77
C SER A 357 -10.86 -4.65 -5.23
N ILE A 358 -9.58 -4.81 -5.61
CA ILE A 358 -9.16 -5.24 -6.95
C ILE A 358 -9.67 -6.65 -7.24
N PHE A 359 -9.59 -7.55 -6.25
CA PHE A 359 -10.10 -8.91 -6.39
C PHE A 359 -11.61 -8.93 -6.65
N LEU A 360 -12.42 -8.21 -5.85
CA LEU A 360 -13.88 -8.19 -5.98
C LEU A 360 -14.33 -7.57 -7.31
N ARG A 361 -13.59 -6.61 -7.86
CA ARG A 361 -13.81 -6.06 -9.21
C ARG A 361 -13.69 -7.14 -10.27
N ASP A 362 -12.56 -7.86 -10.27
CA ASP A 362 -12.17 -8.76 -11.35
C ASP A 362 -12.78 -10.16 -11.24
N ALA A 363 -13.12 -10.60 -10.02
CA ALA A 363 -13.64 -11.94 -9.77
C ALA A 363 -15.10 -12.11 -10.21
N ASP A 364 -15.47 -13.37 -10.47
CA ASP A 364 -16.86 -13.78 -10.57
C ASP A 364 -17.47 -13.88 -9.16
N ILE A 365 -18.14 -12.80 -8.75
CA ILE A 365 -18.72 -12.65 -7.41
C ILE A 365 -19.79 -13.72 -7.12
N SER A 366 -20.41 -14.29 -8.16
CA SER A 366 -21.43 -15.33 -7.98
C SER A 366 -20.90 -16.61 -7.35
N GLN A 367 -19.58 -16.83 -7.43
CA GLN A 367 -18.89 -17.98 -6.84
C GLN A 367 -18.47 -17.74 -5.38
N LEU A 368 -18.67 -16.53 -4.86
CA LEU A 368 -18.21 -16.13 -3.54
C LEU A 368 -19.32 -16.22 -2.48
N ASP A 369 -18.92 -16.49 -1.24
CA ASP A 369 -19.84 -16.53 -0.10
C ASP A 369 -20.46 -15.15 0.18
N LYS A 370 -21.80 -15.08 0.16
CA LYS A 370 -22.57 -13.84 0.36
C LYS A 370 -22.40 -13.23 1.75
N LEU A 371 -22.28 -14.04 2.80
CA LEU A 371 -22.10 -13.54 4.16
C LEU A 371 -20.74 -12.85 4.30
N LYS A 372 -19.69 -13.50 3.78
CA LYS A 372 -18.33 -12.91 3.75
C LYS A 372 -18.27 -11.62 2.94
N ILE A 373 -18.96 -11.56 1.80
CA ILE A 373 -19.09 -10.31 1.01
C ILE A 373 -19.77 -9.21 1.85
N LYS A 374 -20.86 -9.54 2.55
CA LYS A 374 -21.58 -8.57 3.39
C LYS A 374 -20.70 -8.05 4.54
N GLU A 375 -19.97 -8.95 5.20
CA GLU A 375 -19.03 -8.60 6.27
C GLU A 375 -17.95 -7.65 5.79
N ILE A 376 -17.27 -7.97 4.68
CA ILE A 376 -16.20 -7.11 4.17
C ILE A 376 -16.72 -5.76 3.66
N LEU A 377 -17.92 -5.72 3.05
CA LEU A 377 -18.54 -4.46 2.63
C LEU A 377 -18.89 -3.57 3.82
N ASN A 378 -19.40 -4.13 4.92
CA ASN A 378 -19.65 -3.37 6.15
C ASN A 378 -18.37 -2.70 6.65
N ILE A 379 -17.27 -3.44 6.72
CA ILE A 379 -15.97 -2.92 7.15
C ILE A 379 -15.49 -1.82 6.20
N MET A 380 -15.46 -2.08 4.89
CA MET A 380 -14.91 -1.15 3.91
C MET A 380 -15.74 0.14 3.76
N LEU A 381 -17.07 0.06 3.89
CA LEU A 381 -17.94 1.23 3.78
C LEU A 381 -17.95 2.09 5.05
N GLU A 382 -17.48 1.59 6.19
CA GLU A 382 -17.24 2.42 7.37
C GLU A 382 -15.92 3.20 7.27
N ARG A 383 -15.00 2.76 6.41
CA ARG A 383 -13.66 3.35 6.22
C ARG A 383 -13.64 4.46 5.16
N ASN A 384 -12.79 5.46 5.36
CA ASN A 384 -12.58 6.57 4.41
C ASN A 384 -11.21 6.48 3.70
N ASP A 385 -10.38 5.52 4.09
CA ASP A 385 -9.01 5.29 3.65
C ASP A 385 -8.89 4.08 2.70
N VAL A 386 -10.02 3.66 2.12
CA VAL A 386 -10.14 2.63 1.09
C VAL A 386 -10.86 3.21 -0.12
N SER A 387 -10.61 2.67 -1.32
CA SER A 387 -11.37 3.04 -2.52
C SER A 387 -12.73 2.34 -2.51
N HIS A 388 -13.81 3.08 -2.78
CA HIS A 388 -15.17 2.54 -2.86
C HIS A 388 -15.68 2.36 -4.29
N GLN A 389 -14.95 2.84 -5.29
CA GLN A 389 -15.37 2.82 -6.70
C GLN A 389 -15.68 1.40 -7.19
N GLU A 390 -14.93 0.42 -6.70
CA GLU A 390 -15.03 -0.99 -7.11
C GLU A 390 -16.05 -1.79 -6.30
N LEU A 391 -16.67 -1.20 -5.28
CA LEU A 391 -17.58 -1.91 -4.38
C LEU A 391 -19.01 -2.01 -4.90
N PHE A 392 -19.34 -1.32 -6.00
CA PHE A 392 -20.69 -1.38 -6.57
C PHE A 392 -21.06 -2.80 -7.02
N LYS A 393 -20.14 -3.50 -7.70
CA LYS A 393 -20.39 -4.87 -8.21
C LYS A 393 -20.74 -5.86 -7.06
N PRO A 394 -19.93 -5.99 -5.98
CA PRO A 394 -20.29 -6.85 -4.85
C PRO A 394 -21.54 -6.36 -4.10
N PHE A 395 -21.73 -5.04 -3.96
CA PHE A 395 -22.93 -4.49 -3.32
C PHE A 395 -24.20 -4.84 -4.10
N ASN A 396 -24.19 -4.63 -5.43
CA ASN A 396 -25.33 -4.91 -6.29
C ASN A 396 -25.67 -6.41 -6.29
N PHE A 397 -24.67 -7.30 -6.22
CA PHE A 397 -24.89 -8.74 -6.09
C PHE A 397 -25.68 -9.13 -4.82
N LEU A 398 -25.54 -8.38 -3.72
CA LEU A 398 -26.30 -8.62 -2.49
C LEU A 398 -27.75 -8.11 -2.58
N TYR A 399 -27.96 -6.97 -3.25
CA TYR A 399 -29.21 -6.20 -3.14
C TYR A 399 -30.07 -6.14 -4.42
N SER A 400 -29.59 -6.60 -5.58
CA SER A 400 -30.29 -6.45 -6.87
C SER A 400 -31.72 -7.03 -6.85
N ASN A 401 -31.92 -8.18 -6.20
CA ASN A 401 -33.23 -8.82 -6.09
C ASN A 401 -34.20 -8.02 -5.23
N GLU A 402 -33.72 -7.52 -4.08
CA GLU A 402 -34.51 -6.69 -3.18
C GLU A 402 -34.95 -5.40 -3.89
N ILE A 403 -34.06 -4.76 -4.64
CA ILE A 403 -34.36 -3.55 -5.41
C ILE A 403 -35.38 -3.82 -6.51
N THR A 404 -35.29 -4.96 -7.19
CA THR A 404 -36.27 -5.35 -8.20
C THR A 404 -37.68 -5.51 -7.58
N ILE A 405 -37.76 -6.13 -6.40
CA ILE A 405 -39.02 -6.29 -5.65
C ILE A 405 -39.56 -4.93 -5.19
N ASN A 406 -38.71 -4.07 -4.64
CA ASN A 406 -39.12 -2.75 -4.15
C ASN A 406 -39.59 -1.84 -5.29
N LEU A 407 -38.93 -1.90 -6.44
CA LEU A 407 -39.36 -1.17 -7.64
C LEU A 407 -40.79 -1.53 -8.09
N ALA A 408 -41.16 -2.81 -7.99
CA ALA A 408 -42.51 -3.28 -8.33
C ALA A 408 -43.60 -2.81 -7.35
N LYS A 409 -43.22 -2.45 -6.12
CA LYS A 409 -44.14 -1.97 -5.06
C LYS A 409 -44.35 -0.45 -5.06
N LEU A 410 -43.47 0.31 -5.72
CA LEU A 410 -43.47 1.78 -5.72
C LEU A 410 -44.73 2.44 -6.29
N ASP A 411 -45.59 1.68 -6.97
CA ASP A 411 -46.81 2.23 -7.55
C ASP A 411 -47.97 2.29 -6.52
N SER A 412 -47.77 1.82 -5.28
CA SER A 412 -48.81 1.79 -4.22
C SER A 412 -48.50 2.49 -2.89
N ASP A 413 -47.23 2.75 -2.53
CA ASP A 413 -46.82 3.26 -1.19
C ASP A 413 -45.74 4.36 -1.25
N SER A 414 -45.51 5.08 -0.14
CA SER A 414 -44.42 6.07 0.01
C SER A 414 -43.05 5.42 -0.24
N ALA A 415 -42.29 5.96 -1.18
CA ALA A 415 -41.03 5.36 -1.66
C ALA A 415 -39.97 5.27 -0.55
N SER A 416 -40.04 6.18 0.42
CA SER A 416 -39.12 6.20 1.56
C SER A 416 -39.31 5.02 2.52
N ASP A 417 -40.51 4.44 2.60
CA ASP A 417 -40.81 3.34 3.54
C ASP A 417 -40.39 1.95 3.00
N LEU A 418 -39.98 1.90 1.71
CA LEU A 418 -39.47 0.69 1.06
C LEU A 418 -38.01 0.40 1.39
N PHE A 419 -37.27 1.38 1.91
CA PHE A 419 -35.93 1.16 2.41
C PHE A 419 -36.03 0.72 3.87
N LEU A 420 -35.60 -0.50 4.16
CA LEU A 420 -35.33 -0.90 5.54
C LEU A 420 -34.27 0.05 6.13
N ASN A 421 -34.25 0.22 7.46
CA ASN A 421 -33.17 0.90 8.16
C ASN A 421 -31.86 0.06 8.11
N ASP A 422 -31.36 -0.15 6.90
CA ASP A 422 -30.14 -0.88 6.60
C ASP A 422 -28.99 0.12 6.48
N LYS A 423 -28.15 0.12 7.52
CA LYS A 423 -26.94 0.94 7.60
C LYS A 423 -26.01 0.73 6.41
N LEU A 424 -25.97 -0.48 5.84
CA LEU A 424 -25.11 -0.79 4.69
C LEU A 424 -25.56 -0.03 3.43
N ILE A 425 -26.88 0.06 3.18
CA ILE A 425 -27.44 0.84 2.07
C ILE A 425 -27.14 2.34 2.26
N ILE A 426 -27.35 2.86 3.47
CA ILE A 426 -27.07 4.28 3.79
C ILE A 426 -25.59 4.60 3.57
N ASN A 427 -24.67 3.74 4.02
CA ASN A 427 -23.24 3.94 3.81
C ASN A 427 -22.85 3.78 2.33
N ALA A 428 -23.48 2.86 1.60
CA ALA A 428 -23.26 2.71 0.17
C ALA A 428 -23.67 3.96 -0.60
N LEU A 429 -24.84 4.54 -0.33
CA LEU A 429 -25.30 5.80 -0.97
C LEU A 429 -24.32 6.96 -0.77
N LYS A 430 -23.63 7.01 0.37
CA LYS A 430 -22.66 8.07 0.68
C LYS A 430 -21.33 7.93 -0.07
N LYS A 431 -21.00 6.72 -0.55
CA LYS A 431 -19.63 6.35 -0.95
C LYS A 431 -19.49 5.67 -2.31
N ILE A 432 -20.52 4.99 -2.78
CA ILE A 432 -20.53 4.23 -4.03
C ILE A 432 -21.42 4.97 -5.03
N VAL A 433 -20.94 5.15 -6.26
CA VAL A 433 -21.81 5.57 -7.37
C VAL A 433 -22.56 4.34 -7.87
N PHE A 434 -23.90 4.38 -7.85
CA PHE A 434 -24.73 3.25 -8.24
C PHE A 434 -24.85 3.19 -9.76
N LYS A 435 -24.25 2.15 -10.35
CA LYS A 435 -24.12 1.99 -11.81
C LYS A 435 -25.06 0.93 -12.37
N ASP A 436 -26.35 1.08 -12.12
CA ASP A 436 -27.38 0.15 -12.58
C ASP A 436 -28.72 0.87 -12.87
N PRO A 437 -29.43 0.52 -13.96
CA PRO A 437 -30.69 1.18 -14.34
C PRO A 437 -31.80 1.09 -13.29
N ASN A 438 -31.91 -0.03 -12.56
CA ASN A 438 -32.97 -0.24 -11.57
C ASN A 438 -32.70 0.61 -10.33
N TRP A 439 -31.45 0.65 -9.86
CA TRP A 439 -31.06 1.56 -8.80
C TRP A 439 -31.33 3.03 -9.15
N GLU A 440 -30.99 3.46 -10.36
CA GLU A 440 -31.27 4.83 -10.80
C GLU A 440 -32.77 5.15 -10.78
N ARG A 441 -33.62 4.26 -11.33
CA ARG A 441 -35.09 4.44 -11.30
C ARG A 441 -35.62 4.55 -9.87
N LEU A 442 -35.13 3.70 -8.96
CA LEU A 442 -35.54 3.71 -7.56
C LEU A 442 -35.15 5.03 -6.88
N LEU A 443 -33.90 5.48 -7.07
CA LEU A 443 -33.40 6.70 -6.45
C LEU A 443 -34.08 7.96 -7.00
N ILE A 444 -34.43 7.99 -8.29
CA ILE A 444 -35.23 9.07 -8.89
C ILE A 444 -36.62 9.12 -8.26
N LYS A 445 -37.32 7.97 -8.16
CA LYS A 445 -38.65 7.89 -7.53
C LYS A 445 -38.60 8.34 -6.06
N LEU A 446 -37.62 7.86 -5.30
CA LEU A 446 -37.40 8.26 -3.90
C LEU A 446 -37.17 9.77 -3.79
N ARG A 447 -36.25 10.32 -4.59
CA ARG A 447 -35.92 11.76 -4.59
C ARG A 447 -37.16 12.60 -4.86
N LYS A 448 -37.96 12.22 -5.87
CA LYS A 448 -39.20 12.90 -6.26
C LYS A 448 -40.24 12.89 -5.14
N ASP A 449 -40.51 11.71 -4.56
CA ASP A 449 -41.48 11.55 -3.47
C ASP A 449 -41.13 12.42 -2.27
N ILE A 450 -39.87 12.40 -1.84
CA ILE A 450 -39.37 13.23 -0.73
C ILE A 450 -39.55 14.72 -1.05
N CYS A 451 -39.13 15.16 -2.24
CA CYS A 451 -39.23 16.57 -2.65
C CYS A 451 -40.68 17.06 -2.57
N ASN A 452 -41.62 16.29 -3.11
CA ASN A 452 -43.04 16.60 -3.10
C ASN A 452 -43.63 16.60 -1.67
N ARG A 453 -43.23 15.65 -0.83
CA ARG A 453 -43.69 15.56 0.57
C ARG A 453 -43.27 16.80 1.37
N ILE A 454 -42.02 17.22 1.25
CA ILE A 454 -41.49 18.39 1.96
C ILE A 454 -42.07 19.70 1.41
N ALA A 455 -42.18 19.85 0.09
CA ALA A 455 -42.79 21.03 -0.53
C ALA A 455 -44.24 21.27 -0.08
N ASN A 456 -44.98 20.18 0.18
CA ASN A 456 -46.37 20.22 0.64
C ASN A 456 -46.54 20.10 2.17
N ARG A 457 -45.43 20.15 2.95
CA ARG A 457 -45.41 20.03 4.43
C ARG A 457 -46.18 18.81 4.96
N LYS A 458 -46.09 17.66 4.26
CA LYS A 458 -46.82 16.44 4.62
C LYS A 458 -46.01 15.55 5.58
N GLY A 459 -46.49 15.45 6.82
CA GLY A 459 -45.96 14.53 7.84
C GLY A 459 -44.59 14.96 8.41
N GLU A 460 -44.26 14.47 9.59
CA GLU A 460 -42.96 14.71 10.21
C GLU A 460 -41.87 13.87 9.54
N VAL A 461 -40.63 14.38 9.52
CA VAL A 461 -39.44 13.67 9.04
C VAL A 461 -38.74 13.06 10.22
N THR A 462 -38.69 11.73 10.25
CA THR A 462 -37.97 10.98 11.30
C THR A 462 -36.45 11.19 11.16
N ASN A 463 -35.70 10.92 12.23
CA ASN A 463 -34.24 11.02 12.19
C ASN A 463 -33.61 10.11 11.12
N TRP A 464 -34.13 8.89 10.97
CA TRP A 464 -33.67 7.96 9.95
C TRP A 464 -33.96 8.46 8.52
N GLN A 465 -35.16 8.99 8.27
CA GLN A 465 -35.48 9.60 6.97
C GLN A 465 -34.52 10.75 6.64
N LEU A 466 -34.18 11.58 7.63
CA LEU A 466 -33.18 12.63 7.40
C LEU A 466 -31.80 12.05 7.03
N GLU A 467 -31.36 10.96 7.67
CA GLU A 467 -30.10 10.30 7.29
C GLU A 467 -30.12 9.75 5.86
N LEU A 468 -31.26 9.19 5.44
CA LEU A 468 -31.47 8.77 4.05
C LEU A 468 -31.44 9.96 3.09
N PHE A 469 -32.03 11.10 3.45
CA PHE A 469 -32.02 12.30 2.60
C PHE A 469 -30.60 12.86 2.44
N ILE A 470 -29.83 12.89 3.52
CA ILE A 470 -28.42 13.29 3.50
C ILE A 470 -27.62 12.34 2.60
N ALA A 471 -27.80 11.02 2.74
CA ALA A 471 -27.10 10.04 1.92
C ALA A 471 -27.47 10.16 0.43
N LEU A 472 -28.75 10.39 0.12
CA LEU A 472 -29.23 10.62 -1.24
C LEU A 472 -28.65 11.93 -1.83
N ALA A 473 -28.51 12.98 -1.02
CA ALA A 473 -27.86 14.21 -1.44
C ALA A 473 -26.38 14.01 -1.77
N GLU A 474 -25.65 13.22 -0.98
CA GLU A 474 -24.26 12.83 -1.30
C GLU A 474 -24.19 11.98 -2.58
N GLN A 475 -25.14 11.08 -2.80
CA GLN A 475 -25.23 10.27 -4.01
C GLN A 475 -25.49 11.13 -5.26
N CYS A 476 -26.41 12.10 -5.17
CA CYS A 476 -26.70 13.05 -6.25
C CYS A 476 -25.51 13.98 -6.55
N PHE A 477 -24.74 14.36 -5.53
CA PHE A 477 -23.51 15.10 -5.75
C PHE A 477 -22.45 14.24 -6.43
N SER A 478 -22.30 12.98 -5.99
CA SER A 478 -21.28 12.05 -6.50
C SER A 478 -21.54 11.64 -7.96
N ASN A 479 -22.80 11.58 -8.38
CA ASN A 479 -23.17 11.36 -9.79
C ASN A 479 -23.30 12.66 -10.61
N GLU A 480 -22.97 13.81 -9.98
CA GLU A 480 -23.01 15.15 -10.58
C GLU A 480 -24.39 15.54 -11.12
N TYR A 481 -25.44 15.14 -10.39
CA TYR A 481 -26.83 15.44 -10.65
C TYR A 481 -27.33 14.92 -12.01
N ILE A 482 -26.77 13.80 -12.50
CA ILE A 482 -27.11 13.24 -13.82
C ILE A 482 -28.55 12.70 -13.93
N TYR A 483 -29.22 12.48 -12.79
CA TYR A 483 -30.61 12.03 -12.73
C TYR A 483 -31.56 13.01 -13.42
N SER A 484 -32.55 12.49 -14.15
CA SER A 484 -33.59 13.29 -14.81
C SER A 484 -34.42 14.06 -13.78
N ILE A 485 -34.87 15.27 -14.12
CA ILE A 485 -35.74 16.11 -13.27
C ILE A 485 -37.02 16.40 -14.06
N GLU A 486 -38.17 16.19 -13.43
CA GLU A 486 -39.48 16.49 -14.00
C GLU A 486 -40.00 17.87 -13.57
N LEU A 487 -40.93 18.43 -14.35
CA LEU A 487 -41.51 19.76 -14.09
C LEU A 487 -42.12 19.87 -12.68
N GLU A 488 -42.77 18.81 -12.20
CA GLU A 488 -43.35 18.74 -10.87
C GLU A 488 -42.29 18.90 -9.76
N GLU A 489 -41.12 18.27 -9.93
CA GLU A 489 -40.01 18.41 -8.98
C GLU A 489 -39.49 19.85 -8.97
N THR A 490 -39.36 20.48 -10.15
CA THR A 490 -38.95 21.90 -10.25
C THR A 490 -39.91 22.83 -9.50
N GLN A 491 -41.22 22.63 -9.65
CA GLN A 491 -42.23 23.40 -8.92
C GLN A 491 -42.16 23.17 -7.39
N SER A 492 -41.91 21.93 -6.97
CA SER A 492 -41.70 21.59 -5.56
C SER A 492 -40.43 22.24 -5.00
N LEU A 493 -39.34 22.30 -5.77
CA LEU A 493 -38.11 22.98 -5.38
C LEU A 493 -38.31 24.49 -5.19
N GLU A 494 -38.99 25.16 -6.11
CA GLU A 494 -39.31 26.59 -5.98
C GLU A 494 -40.10 26.88 -4.70
N LYS A 495 -41.06 26.03 -4.35
CA LYS A 495 -41.78 26.12 -3.07
C LYS A 495 -40.84 25.95 -1.88
N ILE A 496 -39.94 24.98 -1.91
CA ILE A 496 -38.97 24.75 -0.82
C ILE A 496 -38.01 25.94 -0.67
N ILE A 497 -37.51 26.49 -1.78
CA ILE A 497 -36.66 27.70 -1.77
C ILE A 497 -37.39 28.87 -1.12
N LYS A 498 -38.66 29.09 -1.52
CA LYS A 498 -39.52 30.11 -0.91
C LYS A 498 -39.70 29.89 0.60
N ILE A 499 -39.97 28.65 1.03
CA ILE A 499 -40.07 28.30 2.46
C ILE A 499 -38.76 28.60 3.20
N CYS A 500 -37.60 28.30 2.61
CA CYS A 500 -36.30 28.56 3.23
C CYS A 500 -36.06 30.06 3.46
N ASN A 501 -36.48 30.90 2.52
CA ASN A 501 -36.37 32.35 2.61
C ASN A 501 -37.39 32.96 3.60
N GLU A 502 -38.57 32.36 3.75
CA GLU A 502 -39.65 32.89 4.62
C GLU A 502 -39.60 32.39 6.07
N SER A 503 -39.28 31.11 6.30
CA SER A 503 -39.51 30.40 7.58
C SER A 503 -38.22 29.87 8.24
N LYS A 504 -37.06 30.43 7.86
CA LYS A 504 -35.69 30.05 8.27
C LYS A 504 -35.28 28.63 7.83
N LEU A 505 -34.13 28.55 7.16
CA LEU A 505 -33.49 27.32 6.69
C LEU A 505 -33.34 26.26 7.82
N ASN A 506 -33.59 24.99 7.50
CA ASN A 506 -33.45 23.85 8.42
C ASN A 506 -32.78 22.64 7.73
N GLU A 507 -32.45 21.62 8.52
CA GLU A 507 -31.72 20.42 8.07
C GLU A 507 -32.44 19.64 6.96
N THR A 508 -33.76 19.50 7.08
CA THR A 508 -34.59 18.74 6.13
C THR A 508 -34.64 19.42 4.78
N ASN A 509 -35.04 20.70 4.74
CA ASN A 509 -35.17 21.44 3.49
C ASN A 509 -33.81 21.56 2.80
N LEU A 510 -32.74 21.78 3.57
CA LEU A 510 -31.38 21.84 3.05
C LEU A 510 -30.94 20.52 2.42
N SER A 511 -31.23 19.38 3.07
CA SER A 511 -30.88 18.05 2.55
C SER A 511 -31.63 17.74 1.25
N VAL A 512 -32.90 18.13 1.15
CA VAL A 512 -33.69 17.95 -0.09
C VAL A 512 -33.16 18.82 -1.21
N LEU A 513 -32.87 20.10 -0.97
CA LEU A 513 -32.28 20.99 -1.98
C LEU A 513 -30.93 20.45 -2.49
N ALA A 514 -30.12 19.90 -1.59
CA ALA A 514 -28.82 19.29 -1.89
C ALA A 514 -28.91 18.04 -2.80
N CYS A 515 -30.08 17.42 -2.96
CA CYS A 515 -30.32 16.33 -3.92
C CYS A 515 -30.47 16.81 -5.38
N TYR A 516 -30.67 18.11 -5.61
CA TYR A 516 -30.96 18.65 -6.93
C TYR A 516 -29.89 19.61 -7.43
N LEU A 517 -29.26 20.37 -6.53
CA LEU A 517 -28.18 21.30 -6.87
C LEU A 517 -27.13 21.34 -5.77
N PRO A 518 -25.84 21.58 -6.10
CA PRO A 518 -24.82 21.82 -5.10
C PRO A 518 -25.19 23.02 -4.23
N LEU A 519 -25.07 22.87 -2.90
CA LEU A 519 -25.42 23.93 -1.96
C LEU A 519 -24.70 25.26 -2.23
N TYR A 520 -23.44 25.23 -2.67
CA TYR A 520 -22.72 26.47 -3.00
C TYR A 520 -23.35 27.27 -4.15
N LYS A 521 -24.05 26.60 -5.09
CA LYS A 521 -24.76 27.26 -6.20
C LYS A 521 -26.10 27.87 -5.79
N LEU A 522 -26.58 27.57 -4.58
CA LEU A 522 -27.83 28.09 -4.03
C LEU A 522 -27.62 29.32 -3.13
N ILE A 523 -26.39 29.72 -2.84
CA ILE A 523 -26.09 30.83 -1.93
C ILE A 523 -26.73 32.14 -2.41
N ASP A 524 -26.73 32.42 -3.72
CA ASP A 524 -27.31 33.65 -4.26
C ASP A 524 -28.83 33.70 -4.08
N GLN A 525 -29.50 32.54 -4.10
CA GLN A 525 -30.95 32.41 -3.92
C GLN A 525 -31.36 32.29 -2.45
N ILE A 526 -30.49 31.70 -1.62
CA ILE A 526 -30.69 31.46 -0.18
C ILE A 526 -29.38 31.80 0.56
N PRO A 527 -29.11 33.09 0.85
CA PRO A 527 -27.85 33.53 1.45
C PRO A 527 -27.53 32.87 2.80
N SER A 528 -28.56 32.49 3.57
CA SER A 528 -28.41 31.83 4.87
C SER A 528 -27.74 30.46 4.81
N ILE A 529 -27.62 29.83 3.64
CA ILE A 529 -26.88 28.57 3.47
C ILE A 529 -25.41 28.73 3.89
N LYS A 530 -24.82 29.89 3.58
CA LYS A 530 -23.39 30.14 3.81
C LYS A 530 -22.98 30.01 5.27
N ASP A 531 -23.87 30.44 6.18
CA ASP A 531 -23.62 30.50 7.62
C ASP A 531 -24.39 29.40 8.39
N PHE A 532 -25.02 28.46 7.69
CA PHE A 532 -25.80 27.41 8.31
C PHE A 532 -24.91 26.44 9.10
N LYS A 533 -25.33 26.11 10.33
CA LYS A 533 -24.64 25.16 11.21
C LYS A 533 -25.62 24.10 11.69
N SER A 534 -25.19 22.85 11.72
CA SER A 534 -25.95 21.72 12.25
C SER A 534 -25.23 21.07 13.42
N THR A 535 -25.99 20.54 14.36
CA THR A 535 -25.47 19.69 15.45
C THR A 535 -25.27 18.23 14.99
N LYS A 536 -25.73 17.86 13.79
CA LYS A 536 -25.63 16.51 13.22
C LYS A 536 -24.37 16.33 12.38
N ASN A 537 -23.54 15.37 12.75
CA ASN A 537 -22.27 15.07 12.06
C ASN A 537 -22.46 14.73 10.57
N ASN A 538 -23.48 13.95 10.22
CA ASN A 538 -23.77 13.57 8.84
C ASN A 538 -24.08 14.79 7.95
N LEU A 539 -24.83 15.77 8.48
CA LEU A 539 -25.15 16.99 7.72
C LEU A 539 -23.94 17.91 7.60
N ASN A 540 -23.10 17.99 8.63
CA ASN A 540 -21.83 18.73 8.54
C ASN A 540 -20.88 18.13 7.49
N ALA A 541 -20.88 16.80 7.31
CA ALA A 541 -20.15 16.15 6.23
C ALA A 541 -20.71 16.52 4.84
N LEU A 542 -22.04 16.59 4.68
CA LEU A 542 -22.69 17.05 3.44
C LEU A 542 -22.35 18.52 3.14
N LEU A 543 -22.44 19.41 4.14
CA LEU A 543 -22.05 20.82 4.04
C LEU A 543 -20.57 20.95 3.63
N LYS A 544 -19.68 20.15 4.21
CA LYS A 544 -18.27 20.16 3.83
C LYS A 544 -18.11 19.89 2.33
N VAL A 545 -18.74 18.84 1.82
CA VAL A 545 -18.60 18.38 0.42
C VAL A 545 -19.31 19.28 -0.58
N GLN A 546 -20.52 19.76 -0.29
CA GLN A 546 -21.32 20.53 -1.25
C GLN A 546 -21.19 22.05 -1.11
N LEU A 547 -20.60 22.55 -0.02
CA LEU A 547 -20.48 23.99 0.25
C LEU A 547 -19.03 24.41 0.49
N VAL A 548 -18.37 23.85 1.50
CA VAL A 548 -17.04 24.33 1.94
C VAL A 548 -15.96 24.04 0.90
N GLU A 549 -15.85 22.77 0.47
CA GLU A 549 -14.83 22.33 -0.48
C GLU A 549 -14.93 23.02 -1.85
N PRO A 550 -16.12 23.16 -2.49
CA PRO A 550 -16.23 23.90 -3.75
C PRO A 550 -15.88 25.38 -3.62
N LEU A 551 -16.22 26.03 -2.50
CA LEU A 551 -15.85 27.43 -2.27
C LEU A 551 -14.33 27.61 -2.06
N GLU A 552 -13.67 26.62 -1.47
CA GLU A 552 -12.20 26.58 -1.36
C GLU A 552 -11.55 26.39 -2.74
N GLU A 553 -12.05 25.48 -3.56
CA GLU A 553 -11.56 25.26 -4.93
C GLU A 553 -11.68 26.53 -5.79
N ILE A 554 -12.79 27.29 -5.66
CA ILE A 554 -12.94 28.58 -6.34
C ILE A 554 -11.85 29.58 -5.92
N LYS A 555 -11.40 29.56 -4.66
CA LYS A 555 -10.27 30.40 -4.23
C LYS A 555 -8.96 29.91 -4.86
N ILE A 556 -8.68 28.61 -4.75
CA ILE A 556 -7.47 27.97 -5.29
C ILE A 556 -7.33 28.23 -6.81
N SER A 557 -8.44 28.23 -7.55
CA SER A 557 -8.43 28.48 -9.00
C SER A 557 -7.76 29.80 -9.41
N LYS A 558 -7.74 30.79 -8.51
CA LYS A 558 -7.10 32.10 -8.74
C LYS A 558 -5.59 32.06 -8.53
N GLU A 559 -5.10 31.05 -7.82
CA GLU A 559 -3.70 30.86 -7.43
C GLU A 559 -2.97 29.85 -8.34
N ILE A 560 -3.71 29.04 -9.13
CA ILE A 560 -3.13 28.10 -10.09
C ILE A 560 -2.23 28.86 -11.08
N THR A 561 -0.96 28.44 -11.12
CA THR A 561 0.03 29.02 -12.03
C THR A 561 -0.29 28.63 -13.46
N LYS A 562 -0.29 29.61 -14.37
CA LYS A 562 -0.57 29.44 -15.79
C LYS A 562 0.73 29.57 -16.57
N ILE A 563 1.06 28.59 -17.40
CA ILE A 563 2.24 28.63 -18.25
C ILE A 563 1.77 28.63 -19.70
N GLY A 564 2.25 29.61 -20.46
CA GLY A 564 1.94 29.71 -21.88
C GLY A 564 0.51 30.19 -22.17
N SER A 565 0.01 29.86 -23.35
CA SER A 565 -1.26 30.30 -23.91
C SER A 565 -2.07 29.14 -24.50
N ILE A 566 -3.40 29.17 -24.28
CA ILE A 566 -4.31 28.16 -24.83
C ILE A 566 -4.99 28.77 -26.06
N THR A 567 -4.32 28.70 -27.21
CA THR A 567 -4.75 29.36 -28.46
C THR A 567 -5.38 28.40 -29.47
N ASN A 568 -5.07 27.10 -29.39
CA ASN A 568 -5.67 26.09 -30.27
C ASN A 568 -7.20 26.03 -30.04
N HIS A 569 -7.97 26.10 -31.13
CA HIS A 569 -9.43 26.17 -31.05
C HIS A 569 -10.08 24.93 -30.44
N ILE A 570 -9.53 23.72 -30.65
CA ILE A 570 -10.01 22.49 -30.00
C ILE A 570 -9.69 22.56 -28.51
N SER A 571 -8.45 22.91 -28.15
CA SER A 571 -8.03 23.08 -26.75
C SER A 571 -8.93 24.06 -25.99
N GLN A 572 -9.30 25.19 -26.59
CA GLN A 572 -10.22 26.15 -25.98
C GLN A 572 -11.63 25.57 -25.73
N LYS A 573 -12.14 24.74 -26.66
CA LYS A 573 -13.44 24.10 -26.52
C LYS A 573 -13.43 22.99 -25.48
N VAL A 574 -12.40 22.14 -25.50
CA VAL A 574 -12.16 21.10 -24.48
C VAL A 574 -12.01 21.72 -23.10
N ARG A 575 -11.23 22.80 -22.97
CA ARG A 575 -11.16 23.57 -21.72
C ARG A 575 -12.54 24.01 -21.26
N SER A 576 -13.30 24.67 -22.13
CA SER A 576 -14.62 25.19 -21.78
C SER A 576 -15.56 24.07 -21.28
N GLN A 577 -15.49 22.89 -21.89
CA GLN A 577 -16.23 21.70 -21.45
C GLN A 577 -15.84 21.28 -20.02
N TYR A 578 -14.54 21.20 -19.71
CA TYR A 578 -14.05 20.80 -18.39
C TYR A 578 -14.13 21.88 -17.31
N GLU A 579 -14.25 23.16 -17.68
CA GLU A 579 -14.53 24.22 -16.71
C GLU A 579 -16.00 24.17 -16.25
N GLU A 580 -16.92 23.79 -17.15
CA GLU A 580 -18.34 23.64 -16.85
C GLU A 580 -18.64 22.36 -16.04
N ASN A 581 -18.07 21.23 -16.47
CA ASN A 581 -18.15 19.95 -15.79
C ASN A 581 -16.74 19.36 -15.67
N PRO A 582 -15.98 19.69 -14.60
CA PRO A 582 -14.70 19.05 -14.37
C PRO A 582 -14.90 17.54 -14.22
N TYR A 583 -13.88 16.76 -14.55
CA TYR A 583 -13.88 15.30 -14.45
C TYR A 583 -14.35 14.83 -13.05
N PRO A 584 -14.90 13.61 -12.86
CA PRO A 584 -15.54 13.26 -11.61
C PRO A 584 -14.64 13.46 -10.40
N ARG A 585 -15.24 14.07 -9.39
CA ARG A 585 -14.62 14.30 -8.10
C ARG A 585 -14.56 12.98 -7.35
N TRP A 586 -13.37 12.62 -6.88
CA TRP A 586 -13.18 11.46 -6.02
C TRP A 586 -13.09 11.88 -4.56
N ARG A 587 -13.80 11.18 -3.67
CA ARG A 587 -13.91 11.57 -2.26
C ARG A 587 -12.93 10.81 -1.37
N PHE A 588 -12.85 9.51 -1.59
CA PHE A 588 -12.02 8.59 -0.83
C PHE A 588 -10.92 8.02 -1.72
N TYR A 589 -9.77 7.75 -1.13
CA TYR A 589 -8.64 7.13 -1.80
C TYR A 589 -8.07 6.06 -0.89
N ALA A 590 -7.49 5.01 -1.48
CA ALA A 590 -6.73 4.04 -0.73
C ALA A 590 -5.43 4.72 -0.25
N SER A 591 -5.30 4.95 1.05
CA SER A 591 -4.06 5.50 1.62
C SER A 591 -2.99 4.42 1.58
N SER A 592 -2.34 4.29 0.43
CA SER A 592 -1.17 3.43 0.28
C SER A 592 -0.03 3.99 1.14
N LYS A 593 0.24 3.32 2.26
CA LYS A 593 1.57 3.33 2.90
C LYS A 593 2.52 2.36 2.20
N ALA A 594 2.14 1.82 1.03
CA ALA A 594 2.92 0.80 0.35
C ALA A 594 4.33 1.32 0.10
N SER A 595 5.30 0.41 0.28
CA SER A 595 6.70 0.68 0.00
C SER A 595 6.86 1.21 -1.42
N LYS A 596 7.42 2.41 -1.55
CA LYS A 596 7.71 3.00 -2.87
C LYS A 596 8.65 2.06 -3.63
N SER A 597 8.28 1.76 -4.87
CA SER A 597 9.01 0.83 -5.72
C SER A 597 9.79 1.59 -6.79
N SER A 598 10.85 0.97 -7.31
CA SER A 598 11.53 1.50 -8.49
C SER A 598 10.57 1.55 -9.69
N ALA A 599 10.78 2.51 -10.59
CA ALA A 599 9.95 2.64 -11.79
C ALA A 599 9.93 1.35 -12.62
N ILE A 600 11.07 0.66 -12.70
CA ILE A 600 11.21 -0.60 -13.44
C ILE A 600 10.37 -1.73 -12.84
N VAL A 601 10.32 -1.86 -11.51
CA VAL A 601 9.46 -2.87 -10.87
C VAL A 601 7.99 -2.62 -11.17
N ILE A 602 7.56 -1.35 -11.09
CA ILE A 602 6.18 -0.95 -11.37
C ILE A 602 5.82 -1.25 -12.83
N ILE A 603 6.66 -0.81 -13.78
CA ILE A 603 6.44 -1.05 -15.21
C ILE A 603 6.43 -2.54 -15.50
N ASN A 604 7.37 -3.31 -14.96
CA ASN A 604 7.42 -4.76 -15.15
C ASN A 604 6.19 -5.46 -14.59
N ASN A 605 5.62 -4.98 -13.50
CA ASN A 605 4.35 -5.49 -12.98
C ASN A 605 3.17 -5.17 -13.91
N ASP A 606 3.18 -3.99 -14.52
CA ASP A 606 2.16 -3.58 -15.49
C ASP A 606 2.22 -4.39 -16.79
N ILE A 607 3.41 -4.69 -17.32
CA ILE A 607 3.56 -5.30 -18.66
C ILE A 607 3.69 -6.84 -18.68
N LYS A 608 3.48 -7.53 -17.56
CA LYS A 608 3.56 -9.00 -17.50
C LYS A 608 2.67 -9.65 -18.59
N PRO A 609 3.16 -10.66 -19.32
CA PRO A 609 4.36 -11.46 -19.05
C PRO A 609 5.68 -10.90 -19.62
N ASN A 610 5.67 -9.75 -20.28
CA ASN A 610 6.91 -9.09 -20.68
C ASN A 610 7.68 -8.57 -19.45
N SER A 611 8.97 -8.31 -19.63
CA SER A 611 9.81 -7.65 -18.64
C SER A 611 10.95 -6.91 -19.33
N ILE A 612 11.34 -5.77 -18.77
CA ILE A 612 12.46 -4.96 -19.19
C ILE A 612 13.56 -4.98 -18.14
N THR A 613 14.80 -4.82 -18.61
CA THR A 613 15.97 -4.56 -17.77
C THR A 613 16.46 -3.15 -18.09
N SER A 614 16.52 -2.28 -17.08
CA SER A 614 16.96 -0.90 -17.23
C SER A 614 17.49 -0.39 -15.89
N ASN A 615 18.49 0.50 -15.96
CA ASN A 615 19.09 1.17 -14.81
C ASN A 615 18.53 2.59 -14.64
N LEU A 616 17.23 2.82 -14.88
CA LEU A 616 16.61 4.13 -14.65
C LEU A 616 16.65 4.47 -13.15
N GLU A 617 17.65 5.25 -12.76
CA GLU A 617 18.00 5.57 -11.37
C GLU A 617 18.12 7.08 -11.12
N SER A 618 17.26 7.86 -11.78
CA SER A 618 17.18 9.30 -11.56
C SER A 618 16.81 9.61 -10.10
N ASN A 619 17.53 10.56 -9.50
CA ASN A 619 17.21 11.10 -8.17
C ASN A 619 17.33 12.63 -8.20
N PRO A 620 16.20 13.37 -8.22
CA PRO A 620 14.83 12.85 -8.20
C PRO A 620 14.43 12.17 -9.53
N LEU A 621 13.47 11.25 -9.46
CA LEU A 621 12.81 10.66 -10.63
C LEU A 621 11.74 11.66 -11.11
N LYS A 622 11.97 12.27 -12.27
CA LYS A 622 11.11 13.34 -12.80
C LYS A 622 9.94 12.74 -13.57
N ILE A 623 8.72 13.05 -13.13
CA ILE A 623 7.49 12.50 -13.70
C ILE A 623 6.62 13.63 -14.21
N LEU A 624 6.21 13.55 -15.48
CA LEU A 624 5.18 14.42 -16.03
C LEU A 624 3.86 13.66 -16.10
N ILE A 625 2.80 14.24 -15.53
CA ILE A 625 1.42 13.80 -15.73
C ILE A 625 0.75 14.82 -16.64
N ALA A 626 0.56 14.45 -17.90
CA ALA A 626 -0.01 15.31 -18.93
C ALA A 626 -1.52 15.04 -19.06
N GLY A 627 -2.34 15.98 -18.61
CA GLY A 627 -3.78 15.82 -18.44
C GLY A 627 -4.12 15.16 -17.11
N CYS A 628 -3.72 15.78 -15.99
CA CYS A 628 -3.91 15.19 -14.68
C CYS A 628 -5.37 15.21 -14.19
N GLY A 629 -6.28 15.92 -14.87
CA GLY A 629 -7.69 16.00 -14.49
C GLY A 629 -7.86 16.39 -13.02
N THR A 630 -8.66 15.61 -12.29
CA THR A 630 -8.88 15.78 -10.84
C THR A 630 -7.79 15.16 -9.96
N GLY A 631 -6.63 14.81 -10.53
CA GLY A 631 -5.41 14.48 -9.80
C GLY A 631 -5.27 13.03 -9.33
N MET A 632 -6.09 12.09 -9.82
CA MET A 632 -5.97 10.68 -9.42
C MET A 632 -4.63 10.08 -9.86
N GLN A 633 -4.17 10.37 -11.08
CA GLN A 633 -2.87 9.91 -11.58
C GLN A 633 -1.71 10.46 -10.74
N ILE A 634 -1.87 11.62 -10.09
CA ILE A 634 -0.86 12.19 -9.19
C ILE A 634 -0.68 11.31 -7.96
N LEU A 635 -1.78 10.77 -7.43
CA LEU A 635 -1.74 9.82 -6.33
C LEU A 635 -1.13 8.48 -6.77
N GLU A 636 -1.53 7.97 -7.93
CA GLU A 636 -0.95 6.73 -8.45
C GLU A 636 0.56 6.85 -8.64
N ALA A 637 1.06 8.00 -9.11
CA ALA A 637 2.49 8.24 -9.29
C ALA A 637 3.27 8.37 -7.96
N GLN A 638 2.61 8.49 -6.80
CA GLN A 638 3.30 8.45 -5.50
C GLN A 638 3.94 7.09 -5.20
N LYS A 639 3.52 6.03 -5.90
CA LYS A 639 4.12 4.68 -5.80
C LYS A 639 5.58 4.64 -6.28
N TYR A 640 5.98 5.59 -7.12
CA TYR A 640 7.34 5.70 -7.61
C TYR A 640 8.29 6.26 -6.53
N ARG A 641 9.42 5.58 -6.38
CA ARG A 641 10.53 6.03 -5.54
C ARG A 641 11.15 7.33 -6.06
N ASN A 642 11.54 8.23 -5.15
CA ASN A 642 12.15 9.53 -5.43
C ASN A 642 11.37 10.41 -6.43
N ALA A 643 10.05 10.19 -6.56
CA ALA A 643 9.22 10.92 -7.51
C ALA A 643 9.22 12.43 -7.22
N GLN A 644 9.49 13.22 -8.25
CA GLN A 644 9.16 14.63 -8.34
C GLN A 644 8.17 14.79 -9.50
N ILE A 645 6.94 15.18 -9.17
CA ILE A 645 5.83 15.19 -10.10
C ILE A 645 5.56 16.61 -10.58
N THR A 646 5.57 16.79 -11.90
CA THR A 646 4.97 17.94 -12.58
C THR A 646 3.67 17.46 -13.20
N ALA A 647 2.55 18.08 -12.84
CA ALA A 647 1.24 17.73 -13.36
C ALA A 647 0.61 18.94 -14.05
N ILE A 648 0.09 18.70 -15.25
CA ILE A 648 -0.49 19.75 -16.09
C ILE A 648 -1.90 19.36 -16.51
N ASP A 649 -2.76 20.35 -16.62
CA ASP A 649 -4.09 20.22 -17.22
C ASP A 649 -4.53 21.55 -17.84
N ILE A 650 -5.48 21.50 -18.75
CA ILE A 650 -6.01 22.69 -19.40
C ILE A 650 -7.08 23.39 -18.55
N SER A 651 -7.74 22.66 -17.65
CA SER A 651 -8.86 23.12 -16.81
C SER A 651 -8.38 23.59 -15.43
N CYS A 652 -8.62 24.87 -15.12
CA CYS A 652 -8.40 25.40 -13.79
C CYS A 652 -9.32 24.76 -12.75
N SER A 653 -10.57 24.46 -13.11
CA SER A 653 -11.52 23.78 -12.22
C SER A 653 -11.00 22.40 -11.78
N SER A 654 -10.50 21.59 -12.72
CA SER A 654 -9.91 20.28 -12.45
C SER A 654 -8.65 20.39 -11.57
N LEU A 655 -7.74 21.33 -11.91
CA LEU A 655 -6.52 21.58 -11.14
C LEU A 655 -6.80 22.07 -9.72
N SER A 656 -7.83 22.89 -9.53
CA SER A 656 -8.20 23.42 -8.21
C SER A 656 -8.66 22.31 -7.28
N PHE A 657 -9.43 21.36 -7.82
CA PHE A 657 -9.78 20.15 -7.10
C PHE A 657 -8.53 19.31 -6.75
N ALA A 658 -7.66 19.06 -7.74
CA ALA A 658 -6.43 18.29 -7.52
C ALA A 658 -5.55 18.93 -6.44
N GLN A 659 -5.33 20.25 -6.50
CA GLN A 659 -4.55 21.01 -5.53
C GLN A 659 -5.15 20.95 -4.11
N ARG A 660 -6.47 21.07 -3.97
CA ARG A 660 -7.15 20.91 -2.68
C ARG A 660 -6.89 19.52 -2.10
N LYS A 661 -7.02 18.46 -2.90
CA LYS A 661 -6.77 17.08 -2.44
C LYS A 661 -5.29 16.84 -2.09
N ILE A 662 -4.36 17.40 -2.85
CA ILE A 662 -2.92 17.39 -2.53
C ILE A 662 -2.67 18.02 -1.16
N ASN A 663 -3.27 19.18 -0.89
CA ASN A 663 -3.17 19.88 0.38
C ASN A 663 -3.79 19.07 1.53
N GLU A 664 -4.98 18.49 1.31
CA GLU A 664 -5.69 17.66 2.29
C GLU A 664 -4.87 16.43 2.70
N ILE A 665 -4.18 15.80 1.74
CA ILE A 665 -3.37 14.59 1.96
C ILE A 665 -1.96 14.94 2.47
N GLY A 666 -1.49 16.17 2.24
CA GLY A 666 -0.16 16.63 2.64
C GLY A 666 0.97 16.19 1.70
N ILE A 667 0.68 16.04 0.40
CA ILE A 667 1.67 15.69 -0.63
C ILE A 667 2.49 16.94 -0.97
N LYS A 668 3.83 16.83 -0.96
CA LYS A 668 4.75 17.97 -1.09
C LYS A 668 5.61 17.97 -2.36
N ASN A 669 5.63 16.88 -3.11
CA ASN A 669 6.51 16.66 -4.26
C ASN A 669 5.78 16.86 -5.61
N VAL A 670 4.79 17.76 -5.66
CA VAL A 670 3.94 18.00 -6.83
C VAL A 670 3.91 19.48 -7.18
N ASN A 671 4.17 19.80 -8.45
CA ASN A 671 3.94 21.12 -9.04
C ASN A 671 2.76 21.03 -10.03
N LEU A 672 1.78 21.93 -9.91
CA LEU A 672 0.60 21.99 -10.77
C LEU A 672 0.61 23.24 -11.67
N PHE A 673 0.36 23.04 -12.97
CA PHE A 673 0.27 24.14 -13.92
C PHE A 673 -0.96 24.01 -14.82
N GLN A 674 -1.65 25.13 -15.06
CA GLN A 674 -2.56 25.24 -16.18
C GLN A 674 -1.76 25.42 -17.46
N MET A 675 -1.92 24.49 -18.41
CA MET A 675 -1.09 24.44 -19.61
C MET A 675 -1.76 23.63 -20.74
N ASP A 676 -1.49 24.01 -21.99
CA ASP A 676 -1.76 23.18 -23.16
C ASP A 676 -0.58 22.22 -23.41
N ILE A 677 -0.85 20.94 -23.70
CA ILE A 677 0.21 19.96 -24.01
C ILE A 677 1.07 20.41 -25.19
N LEU A 678 0.51 21.19 -26.13
CA LEU A 678 1.26 21.70 -27.27
C LEU A 678 2.41 22.65 -26.88
N GLU A 679 2.39 23.21 -25.67
CA GLU A 679 3.41 24.17 -25.22
C GLU A 679 4.36 23.57 -24.15
N VAL A 680 4.31 22.27 -23.87
CA VAL A 680 5.07 21.62 -22.76
C VAL A 680 6.57 21.87 -22.75
N ALA A 681 7.17 22.23 -23.90
CA ALA A 681 8.55 22.67 -23.99
C ALA A 681 8.87 23.92 -23.12
N LEU A 682 7.86 24.74 -22.80
CA LEU A 682 8.00 25.91 -21.91
C LEU A 682 8.35 25.51 -20.46
N LEU A 683 8.16 24.25 -20.07
CA LEU A 683 8.62 23.74 -18.78
C LEU A 683 10.15 23.71 -18.68
N GLN A 684 10.87 23.74 -19.82
CA GLN A 684 12.33 23.72 -19.89
C GLN A 684 12.96 22.56 -19.09
N GLU A 685 12.28 21.42 -19.06
CA GLU A 685 12.66 20.25 -18.27
C GLU A 685 12.46 18.97 -19.09
N GLN A 686 13.34 17.98 -18.89
CA GLN A 686 13.16 16.63 -19.40
C GLN A 686 12.63 15.70 -18.31
N PHE A 687 11.78 14.76 -18.71
CA PHE A 687 11.11 13.84 -17.79
C PHE A 687 11.50 12.38 -18.05
N ASP A 688 11.75 11.66 -16.95
CA ASP A 688 12.09 10.23 -16.95
C ASP A 688 10.85 9.36 -17.22
N ILE A 689 9.71 9.77 -16.65
CA ILE A 689 8.41 9.13 -16.87
C ILE A 689 7.43 10.18 -17.38
N ILE A 690 6.71 9.87 -18.45
CA ILE A 690 5.60 10.69 -18.95
C ILE A 690 4.33 9.84 -18.95
N GLU A 691 3.32 10.23 -18.18
CA GLU A 691 1.99 9.63 -18.22
C GLU A 691 1.03 10.57 -18.96
N CYS A 692 0.57 10.17 -20.14
CA CYS A 692 -0.41 10.91 -20.94
C CYS A 692 -1.55 9.97 -21.32
N CYS A 693 -2.46 9.76 -20.36
CA CYS A 693 -3.59 8.85 -20.49
C CYS A 693 -4.88 9.67 -20.43
N GLY A 694 -5.53 9.90 -21.57
CA GLY A 694 -6.78 10.68 -21.65
C GLY A 694 -6.72 12.00 -22.44
N VAL A 695 -5.61 12.33 -23.10
CA VAL A 695 -5.52 13.63 -23.82
C VAL A 695 -5.30 13.50 -25.32
N LEU A 696 -4.32 12.70 -25.76
CA LEU A 696 -3.90 12.69 -27.17
C LEU A 696 -5.05 12.43 -28.14
N HIS A 697 -5.97 11.53 -27.80
CA HIS A 697 -7.12 11.19 -28.63
C HIS A 697 -8.22 12.28 -28.65
N HIS A 698 -8.13 13.33 -27.83
CA HIS A 698 -9.05 14.46 -27.80
C HIS A 698 -8.49 15.74 -28.44
N MET A 699 -7.23 15.72 -28.88
CA MET A 699 -6.56 16.85 -29.51
C MET A 699 -7.02 17.06 -30.96
N ALA A 700 -6.73 18.25 -31.52
CA ALA A 700 -6.92 18.51 -32.95
C ALA A 700 -6.04 17.61 -33.83
N ASP A 701 -4.78 17.42 -33.39
CA ASP A 701 -3.80 16.55 -34.02
C ASP A 701 -3.06 15.75 -32.92
N PRO A 702 -3.41 14.46 -32.74
CA PRO A 702 -2.74 13.59 -31.78
C PRO A 702 -1.24 13.43 -32.03
N GLN A 703 -0.78 13.49 -33.28
CA GLN A 703 0.64 13.35 -33.62
C GLN A 703 1.43 14.57 -33.18
N GLN A 704 0.86 15.76 -33.32
CA GLN A 704 1.47 16.99 -32.82
C GLN A 704 1.61 16.96 -31.29
N GLY A 705 0.58 16.51 -30.59
CA GLY A 705 0.63 16.33 -29.13
C GLY A 705 1.68 15.32 -28.68
N LEU A 706 1.76 14.16 -29.34
CA LEU A 706 2.78 13.16 -29.06
C LEU A 706 4.19 13.71 -29.31
N LYS A 707 4.40 14.43 -30.42
CA LYS A 707 5.68 15.08 -30.73
C LYS A 707 6.10 16.07 -29.63
N ALA A 708 5.19 16.91 -29.15
CA ALA A 708 5.48 17.86 -28.08
C ALA A 708 5.96 17.16 -26.79
N LEU A 709 5.35 16.02 -26.44
CA LEU A 709 5.80 15.20 -25.31
C LEU A 709 7.17 14.55 -25.55
N LEU A 710 7.46 14.13 -26.79
CA LEU A 710 8.75 13.52 -27.13
C LEU A 710 9.92 14.50 -27.07
N ASP A 711 9.68 15.79 -27.31
CA ASP A 711 10.71 16.85 -27.23
C ASP A 711 11.26 17.02 -25.79
N ILE A 712 10.45 16.67 -24.79
CA ILE A 712 10.82 16.69 -23.36
C ILE A 712 11.02 15.28 -22.77
N PHE A 713 10.97 14.24 -23.60
CA PHE A 713 11.09 12.85 -23.15
C PHE A 713 12.55 12.40 -23.05
N ASN A 714 12.98 12.02 -21.83
CA ASN A 714 14.32 11.49 -21.59
C ASN A 714 14.58 10.26 -22.50
N PRO A 715 15.71 10.18 -23.22
CA PRO A 715 16.04 9.04 -24.07
C PRO A 715 16.00 7.67 -23.38
N ASN A 716 16.32 7.61 -22.08
CA ASN A 716 16.29 6.38 -21.28
C ASN A 716 14.97 6.21 -20.49
N GLY A 717 14.01 7.09 -20.72
CA GLY A 717 12.74 7.14 -20.00
C GLY A 717 11.67 6.18 -20.52
N PHE A 718 10.53 6.19 -19.84
CA PHE A 718 9.34 5.43 -20.22
C PHE A 718 8.11 6.32 -20.31
N MET A 719 7.24 6.04 -21.27
CA MET A 719 6.01 6.80 -21.47
C MET A 719 4.81 5.86 -21.40
N LYS A 720 3.80 6.25 -20.63
CA LYS A 720 2.52 5.56 -20.52
C LYS A 720 1.47 6.33 -21.30
N LEU A 721 0.84 5.65 -22.25
CA LEU A 721 -0.12 6.23 -23.17
C LEU A 721 -1.45 5.48 -23.13
N SER A 722 -2.53 6.15 -23.54
CA SER A 722 -3.81 5.53 -23.81
C SER A 722 -4.49 6.15 -25.04
N LEU A 723 -5.02 5.29 -25.92
CA LEU A 723 -5.72 5.70 -27.14
C LEU A 723 -6.99 4.85 -27.30
N TYR A 724 -8.06 5.47 -27.80
CA TYR A 724 -9.30 4.76 -28.08
C TYR A 724 -9.17 3.83 -29.28
N SER A 725 -9.67 2.60 -29.15
CA SER A 725 -9.79 1.69 -30.28
C SER A 725 -10.95 2.07 -31.21
N GLU A 726 -10.75 1.95 -32.52
CA GLU A 726 -11.82 2.08 -33.50
C GLU A 726 -12.92 1.01 -33.32
N LEU A 727 -12.55 -0.25 -33.10
CA LEU A 727 -13.51 -1.35 -33.05
C LEU A 727 -14.34 -1.37 -31.76
N SER A 728 -13.74 -0.98 -30.62
CA SER A 728 -14.46 -1.00 -29.35
C SER A 728 -15.40 0.18 -29.14
N ARG A 729 -15.19 1.28 -29.87
CA ARG A 729 -15.98 2.52 -29.74
C ARG A 729 -17.24 2.57 -30.61
N GLN A 730 -17.62 1.49 -31.29
CA GLN A 730 -18.74 1.51 -32.25
C GLN A 730 -20.09 1.93 -31.62
N THR A 731 -20.37 1.59 -30.37
CA THR A 731 -21.57 2.09 -29.67
C THR A 731 -21.53 3.61 -29.48
N VAL A 732 -20.36 4.17 -29.17
CA VAL A 732 -20.17 5.63 -29.02
C VAL A 732 -20.35 6.34 -30.35
N VAL A 733 -19.83 5.78 -31.45
CA VAL A 733 -20.05 6.30 -32.80
C VAL A 733 -21.54 6.42 -33.11
N LYS A 734 -22.30 5.33 -32.94
CA LYS A 734 -23.75 5.32 -33.14
C LYS A 734 -24.48 6.32 -32.24
N THR A 735 -24.00 6.50 -31.02
CA THR A 735 -24.58 7.47 -30.08
C THR A 735 -24.36 8.90 -30.56
N ARG A 736 -23.19 9.21 -31.12
CA ARG A 736 -22.90 10.54 -31.69
C ARG A 736 -23.68 10.80 -32.96
N GLU A 737 -23.90 9.79 -33.80
CA GLU A 737 -24.80 9.88 -34.94
C GLU A 737 -26.24 10.19 -34.49
N TYR A 738 -26.71 9.52 -33.43
CA TYR A 738 -28.02 9.80 -32.83
C TYR A 738 -28.12 11.24 -32.29
N ILE A 739 -27.12 11.70 -31.54
CA ILE A 739 -27.02 13.08 -31.01
C ILE A 739 -27.09 14.10 -32.15
N LYS A 740 -26.34 13.86 -33.24
CA LYS A 740 -26.33 14.72 -34.43
C LYS A 740 -27.70 14.73 -35.12
N ALA A 741 -28.32 13.57 -35.30
CA ALA A 741 -29.64 13.44 -35.92
C ALA A 741 -30.74 14.15 -35.11
N LYS A 742 -30.60 14.22 -33.79
CA LYS A 742 -31.51 14.93 -32.88
C LYS A 742 -31.13 16.39 -32.63
N ASN A 743 -30.04 16.88 -33.21
CA ASN A 743 -29.50 18.22 -33.01
C ASN A 743 -29.28 18.56 -31.51
N MET A 744 -28.82 17.57 -30.74
CA MET A 744 -28.58 17.71 -29.31
C MET A 744 -27.21 18.38 -29.08
N ASN A 745 -27.19 19.45 -28.29
CA ASN A 745 -25.94 20.03 -27.79
C ASN A 745 -25.50 19.35 -26.48
N ALA A 746 -24.29 19.66 -26.00
CA ALA A 746 -23.71 19.08 -24.81
C ALA A 746 -24.25 19.67 -23.47
N SER A 747 -25.53 20.05 -23.41
CA SER A 747 -26.17 20.51 -22.17
C SER A 747 -26.58 19.35 -21.26
N ILE A 748 -26.67 19.60 -19.95
CA ILE A 748 -27.11 18.60 -18.97
C ILE A 748 -28.51 18.06 -19.30
N ASP A 749 -29.42 18.90 -19.79
CA ASP A 749 -30.78 18.46 -20.13
C ASP A 749 -30.80 17.53 -21.34
N ASN A 750 -29.98 17.81 -22.36
CA ASN A 750 -29.83 16.91 -23.50
C ASN A 750 -29.16 15.59 -23.12
N MET A 751 -28.19 15.62 -22.21
CA MET A 751 -27.61 14.40 -21.63
C MET A 751 -28.66 13.56 -20.90
N ARG A 752 -29.46 14.18 -20.02
CA ARG A 752 -30.57 13.51 -19.32
C ARG A 752 -31.61 12.94 -20.29
N ASN A 753 -31.95 13.68 -21.34
CA ASN A 753 -32.91 13.23 -22.37
C ASN A 753 -32.39 12.02 -23.15
N LEU A 754 -31.14 12.05 -23.59
CA LEU A 754 -30.51 10.91 -24.26
C LEU A 754 -30.51 9.67 -23.34
N ARG A 755 -30.11 9.83 -22.08
CA ARG A 755 -30.13 8.75 -21.09
C ARG A 755 -31.53 8.19 -20.90
N LYS A 756 -32.54 9.06 -20.80
CA LYS A 756 -33.96 8.65 -20.70
C LYS A 756 -34.38 7.82 -21.90
N ASP A 757 -34.01 8.21 -23.11
CA ASP A 757 -34.31 7.44 -24.32
C ASP A 757 -33.62 6.07 -24.32
N ILE A 758 -32.34 5.99 -23.92
CA ILE A 758 -31.61 4.72 -23.77
C ILE A 758 -32.27 3.82 -22.73
N LEU A 759 -32.54 4.34 -21.52
CA LEU A 759 -33.10 3.58 -20.39
C LEU A 759 -34.56 3.15 -20.60
N SER A 760 -35.28 3.82 -21.51
CA SER A 760 -36.65 3.47 -21.92
C SER A 760 -36.70 2.40 -23.00
N GLY A 761 -35.55 2.01 -23.58
CA GLY A 761 -35.48 1.04 -24.66
C GLY A 761 -35.83 1.59 -26.05
N LYS A 762 -35.96 2.92 -26.21
CA LYS A 762 -36.18 3.55 -27.52
C LYS A 762 -35.00 3.40 -28.48
N CYS A 763 -33.79 3.21 -27.93
CA CYS A 763 -32.54 3.06 -28.68
C CYS A 763 -31.82 1.79 -28.20
N PRO A 764 -32.36 0.59 -28.51
CA PRO A 764 -31.82 -0.68 -28.00
C PRO A 764 -30.36 -0.91 -28.38
N GLU A 765 -29.92 -0.40 -29.53
CA GLU A 765 -28.54 -0.45 -30.01
C GLU A 765 -27.54 0.33 -29.15
N LEU A 766 -28.03 1.26 -28.31
CA LEU A 766 -27.22 2.07 -27.39
C LEU A 766 -27.25 1.52 -25.95
N TYR A 767 -28.04 0.49 -25.68
CA TYR A 767 -28.28 -0.01 -24.33
C TYR A 767 -27.02 -0.54 -23.64
N SER A 768 -26.01 -0.99 -24.39
CA SER A 768 -24.72 -1.41 -23.83
C SER A 768 -23.98 -0.29 -23.09
N LEU A 769 -24.31 0.98 -23.33
CA LEU A 769 -23.80 2.10 -22.54
C LEU A 769 -24.22 2.04 -21.08
N THR A 770 -25.30 1.31 -20.73
CA THR A 770 -25.77 1.18 -19.34
C THR A 770 -24.96 0.17 -18.51
N SER A 771 -23.91 -0.43 -19.08
CA SER A 771 -23.01 -1.33 -18.36
C SER A 771 -22.38 -0.64 -17.13
N PRO A 772 -22.19 -1.35 -15.99
CA PRO A 772 -21.47 -0.81 -14.83
C PRO A 772 -20.03 -0.34 -15.14
N ASP A 773 -19.42 -0.88 -16.19
CA ASP A 773 -18.05 -0.52 -16.61
C ASP A 773 -18.02 0.70 -17.55
N SER A 774 -19.19 1.25 -17.90
CA SER A 774 -19.34 2.41 -18.77
C SER A 774 -19.39 3.72 -17.99
N ASP A 775 -18.97 4.79 -18.64
CA ASP A 775 -18.98 6.18 -18.17
C ASP A 775 -20.39 6.82 -18.16
N PHE A 776 -21.43 6.00 -18.05
CA PHE A 776 -22.82 6.43 -18.15
C PHE A 776 -23.28 7.21 -16.92
N TYR A 777 -22.99 6.74 -15.70
CA TYR A 777 -23.69 7.16 -14.48
C TYR A 777 -23.16 8.45 -13.81
N ASN A 778 -22.33 9.22 -14.49
CA ASN A 778 -21.75 10.48 -14.02
C ASN A 778 -21.87 11.54 -15.11
N THR A 779 -22.20 12.79 -14.77
CA THR A 779 -22.40 13.85 -15.78
C THR A 779 -21.14 14.13 -16.59
N SER A 780 -19.99 14.33 -15.94
CA SER A 780 -18.76 14.66 -16.67
C SER A 780 -18.26 13.49 -17.51
N ASN A 781 -18.26 12.27 -16.96
CA ASN A 781 -17.92 11.06 -17.69
C ASN A 781 -18.87 10.79 -18.88
N PHE A 782 -20.18 10.95 -18.70
CA PHE A 782 -21.14 10.74 -19.78
C PHE A 782 -21.01 11.80 -20.88
N ARG A 783 -20.70 13.04 -20.49
CA ARG A 783 -20.38 14.11 -21.43
C ARG A 783 -19.14 13.77 -22.24
N ASP A 784 -18.08 13.31 -21.59
CA ASP A 784 -16.83 12.89 -22.22
C ASP A 784 -17.05 11.69 -23.17
N LEU A 785 -17.86 10.73 -22.75
CA LEU A 785 -18.22 9.56 -23.55
C LEU A 785 -19.00 9.96 -24.81
N CYS A 786 -20.11 10.67 -24.65
CA CYS A 786 -21.11 10.84 -25.71
C CYS A 786 -21.06 12.19 -26.43
N PHE A 787 -20.68 13.27 -25.73
CA PHE A 787 -20.76 14.66 -26.19
C PHE A 787 -19.40 15.35 -26.34
N HIS A 788 -18.28 14.64 -26.18
CA HIS A 788 -16.97 15.25 -26.29
C HIS A 788 -16.75 15.90 -27.66
N TYR A 789 -16.15 17.09 -27.64
CA TYR A 789 -16.02 17.92 -28.83
C TYR A 789 -15.19 17.28 -29.95
N GLN A 790 -14.13 16.55 -29.60
CA GLN A 790 -13.20 15.92 -30.54
C GLN A 790 -12.79 14.53 -30.06
N GLU A 791 -12.82 13.51 -30.91
CA GLU A 791 -12.28 12.19 -30.58
C GLU A 791 -11.65 11.55 -31.81
N HIS A 792 -10.42 11.11 -31.64
CA HIS A 792 -9.72 10.22 -32.53
C HIS A 792 -9.79 8.80 -32.01
N ARG A 793 -9.91 7.87 -32.94
CA ARG A 793 -9.91 6.44 -32.70
C ARG A 793 -8.84 5.81 -33.57
N PHE A 794 -8.26 4.73 -33.09
CA PHE A 794 -7.09 4.12 -33.71
C PHE A 794 -7.34 2.64 -33.92
N THR A 795 -7.01 2.17 -35.11
CA THR A 795 -6.76 0.76 -35.34
C THR A 795 -5.39 0.39 -34.77
N PHE A 796 -5.19 -0.88 -34.44
CA PHE A 796 -3.88 -1.38 -34.03
C PHE A 796 -2.79 -1.13 -35.07
N LYS A 797 -3.15 -1.11 -36.36
CA LYS A 797 -2.22 -0.77 -37.44
C LYS A 797 -1.77 0.69 -37.38
N GLN A 798 -2.71 1.62 -37.19
CA GLN A 798 -2.39 3.04 -37.02
C GLN A 798 -1.56 3.29 -35.75
N LEU A 799 -1.83 2.56 -34.66
CA LEU A 799 -0.99 2.61 -33.46
C LEU A 799 0.43 2.13 -33.78
N GLU A 800 0.60 0.98 -34.41
CA GLU A 800 1.91 0.46 -34.83
C GLU A 800 2.66 1.46 -35.71
N ASP A 801 2.01 2.02 -36.73
CA ASP A 801 2.61 3.00 -37.64
C ASP A 801 3.01 4.29 -36.91
N THR A 802 2.23 4.73 -35.93
CA THR A 802 2.55 5.87 -35.07
C THR A 802 3.80 5.61 -34.23
N LEU A 803 3.91 4.43 -33.62
CA LEU A 803 5.07 4.06 -32.82
C LEU A 803 6.33 3.95 -33.70
N ILE A 804 6.23 3.35 -34.90
CA ILE A 804 7.35 3.27 -35.86
C ILE A 804 7.81 4.67 -36.28
N THR A 805 6.87 5.55 -36.65
CA THR A 805 7.17 6.92 -37.11
C THR A 805 7.97 7.70 -36.07
N HIS A 806 7.64 7.53 -34.79
CA HIS A 806 8.31 8.22 -33.68
C HIS A 806 9.45 7.42 -33.04
N LYS A 807 9.84 6.30 -33.65
CA LYS A 807 10.86 5.39 -33.11
C LYS A 807 10.59 5.00 -31.66
N LEU A 808 9.36 4.60 -31.37
CA LEU A 808 8.92 4.11 -30.07
C LEU A 808 8.76 2.59 -30.12
N LYS A 809 9.19 1.93 -29.05
CA LYS A 809 9.04 0.50 -28.84
C LYS A 809 7.86 0.24 -27.89
N PHE A 810 6.90 -0.56 -28.33
CA PHE A 810 5.82 -1.05 -27.48
C PHE A 810 6.35 -2.07 -26.46
N LEU A 811 6.04 -1.87 -25.18
CA LEU A 811 6.46 -2.76 -24.10
C LEU A 811 5.35 -3.69 -23.63
N GLY A 812 4.09 -3.27 -23.74
CA GLY A 812 2.95 -4.07 -23.30
C GLY A 812 1.81 -3.21 -22.79
N PHE A 813 0.61 -3.80 -22.76
CA PHE A 813 -0.55 -3.23 -22.11
C PHE A 813 -0.45 -3.39 -20.59
N CYS A 814 -0.93 -2.38 -19.87
CA CYS A 814 -0.99 -2.37 -18.42
C CYS A 814 -2.02 -3.40 -17.94
N ARG A 815 -1.55 -4.38 -17.17
CA ARG A 815 -2.32 -5.51 -16.63
C ARG A 815 -3.57 -5.08 -15.88
N GLN A 816 -3.54 -3.93 -15.21
CA GLN A 816 -4.69 -3.42 -14.45
C GLN A 816 -5.92 -3.12 -15.32
N PHE A 817 -5.74 -2.91 -16.63
CA PHE A 817 -6.81 -2.69 -17.61
C PHE A 817 -7.09 -3.92 -18.47
N LEU A 818 -6.40 -5.04 -18.22
CA LEU A 818 -6.64 -6.32 -18.88
C LEU A 818 -7.18 -7.34 -17.87
N ASN A 819 -8.48 -7.58 -17.93
CA ASN A 819 -9.11 -8.61 -17.08
C ASN A 819 -8.49 -10.01 -17.34
N LEU A 820 -8.65 -10.92 -16.38
CA LEU A 820 -8.08 -12.28 -16.45
C LEU A 820 -8.51 -13.03 -17.72
N GLN A 821 -9.77 -12.85 -18.14
CA GLN A 821 -10.34 -13.48 -19.32
C GLN A 821 -9.61 -13.05 -20.59
N THR A 822 -9.40 -11.75 -20.79
CA THR A 822 -8.68 -11.17 -21.93
C THR A 822 -7.26 -11.73 -22.04
N ARG A 823 -6.56 -11.80 -20.91
CA ARG A 823 -5.19 -12.34 -20.86
C ARG A 823 -5.15 -13.85 -21.15
N SER A 824 -6.14 -14.60 -20.68
CA SER A 824 -6.27 -16.03 -20.97
C SER A 824 -6.56 -16.26 -22.46
N LEU A 825 -7.45 -15.45 -23.02
CA LEU A 825 -7.84 -15.51 -24.42
C LEU A 825 -6.66 -15.23 -25.35
N TYR A 826 -5.87 -14.20 -25.05
CA TYR A 826 -4.65 -13.90 -25.81
C TYR A 826 -3.69 -15.09 -25.85
N LYS A 827 -3.43 -15.72 -24.69
CA LYS A 827 -2.55 -16.91 -24.60
C LYS A 827 -3.09 -18.10 -25.41
N GLN A 828 -4.41 -18.25 -25.48
CA GLN A 828 -5.05 -19.32 -26.25
C GLN A 828 -4.91 -19.09 -27.75
N TYR A 829 -5.10 -17.86 -28.22
CA TYR A 829 -5.00 -17.53 -29.65
C TYR A 829 -3.55 -17.43 -30.13
N PHE A 830 -2.62 -16.99 -29.29
CA PHE A 830 -1.23 -16.71 -29.64
C PHE A 830 -0.24 -17.33 -28.64
N PRO A 831 -0.20 -18.67 -28.52
CA PRO A 831 0.67 -19.35 -27.53
C PRO A 831 2.17 -19.11 -27.76
N GLU A 832 2.56 -18.79 -28.99
CA GLU A 832 3.95 -18.51 -29.35
C GLU A 832 4.42 -17.11 -28.93
N ASP A 833 3.50 -16.14 -28.79
CA ASP A 833 3.82 -14.80 -28.29
C ASP A 833 3.84 -14.77 -26.76
N LYS A 834 4.92 -15.33 -26.21
CA LYS A 834 5.09 -15.52 -24.75
C LYS A 834 5.17 -14.21 -23.97
N ILE A 835 5.61 -13.12 -24.61
CA ILE A 835 5.75 -11.80 -23.95
C ILE A 835 4.56 -10.88 -24.19
N GLN A 836 3.70 -11.17 -25.18
CA GLN A 836 2.48 -10.41 -25.50
C GLN A 836 2.76 -8.97 -25.95
N ALA A 837 3.91 -8.74 -26.58
CA ALA A 837 4.35 -7.43 -27.05
C ALA A 837 4.10 -7.22 -28.56
N ASN A 838 3.37 -8.12 -29.24
CA ASN A 838 3.02 -7.96 -30.65
C ASN A 838 1.65 -7.27 -30.81
N LEU A 839 1.65 -6.05 -31.33
CA LEU A 839 0.43 -5.26 -31.57
C LEU A 839 -0.50 -5.89 -32.62
N ASN A 840 0.04 -6.58 -33.63
CA ASN A 840 -0.78 -7.23 -34.65
C ASN A 840 -1.60 -8.39 -34.08
N ASN A 841 -1.01 -9.17 -33.16
CA ASN A 841 -1.75 -10.21 -32.43
C ASN A 841 -2.90 -9.61 -31.59
N TRP A 842 -2.67 -8.47 -30.94
CA TRP A 842 -3.74 -7.77 -30.21
C TRP A 842 -4.85 -7.26 -31.15
N GLY A 843 -4.50 -6.73 -32.32
CA GLY A 843 -5.47 -6.32 -33.34
C GLY A 843 -6.26 -7.48 -33.97
N GLU A 844 -5.65 -8.65 -34.13
CA GLU A 844 -6.36 -9.88 -34.51
C GLU A 844 -7.31 -10.37 -33.40
N LEU A 845 -6.88 -10.27 -32.13
CA LEU A 845 -7.73 -10.63 -30.99
C LEU A 845 -8.97 -9.74 -30.93
N GLU A 846 -8.78 -8.42 -31.06
CA GLU A 846 -9.88 -7.46 -31.05
C GLU A 846 -10.85 -7.69 -32.21
N ARG A 847 -10.36 -8.02 -33.42
CA ARG A 847 -11.26 -8.36 -34.54
C ARG A 847 -12.16 -9.56 -34.25
N LYS A 848 -11.67 -10.54 -33.49
CA LYS A 848 -12.47 -11.70 -33.04
C LYS A 848 -13.37 -11.35 -31.86
N HIS A 849 -12.99 -10.36 -31.06
CA HIS A 849 -13.71 -9.91 -29.86
C HIS A 849 -13.82 -8.37 -29.82
N PRO A 850 -14.71 -7.75 -30.63
CA PRO A 850 -14.73 -6.29 -30.86
C PRO A 850 -14.97 -5.41 -29.63
N GLY A 851 -15.35 -5.97 -28.48
CA GLY A 851 -15.52 -5.23 -27.21
C GLY A 851 -14.38 -5.39 -26.20
N ILE A 852 -13.31 -6.13 -26.54
CA ILE A 852 -12.26 -6.51 -25.59
C ILE A 852 -11.49 -5.29 -25.03
N PHE A 853 -11.46 -4.18 -25.77
CA PHE A 853 -10.89 -2.90 -25.38
C PHE A 853 -11.96 -1.81 -25.18
N GLY A 854 -13.12 -2.20 -24.64
CA GLY A 854 -14.22 -1.25 -24.33
C GLY A 854 -13.79 -0.16 -23.35
N ALA A 855 -12.95 -0.51 -22.37
CA ALA A 855 -12.19 0.45 -21.56
C ALA A 855 -10.89 0.83 -22.29
N THR A 856 -10.50 2.11 -22.23
CA THR A 856 -9.30 2.60 -22.93
C THR A 856 -8.04 1.88 -22.45
N PRO A 857 -7.38 1.08 -23.29
CA PRO A 857 -6.21 0.35 -22.86
C PRO A 857 -5.04 1.31 -22.63
N HIS A 858 -4.39 1.17 -21.48
CA HIS A 858 -3.15 1.88 -21.18
C HIS A 858 -1.97 0.98 -21.52
N PHE A 859 -0.91 1.55 -22.06
CA PHE A 859 0.28 0.80 -22.45
C PHE A 859 1.56 1.59 -22.24
N TRP A 860 2.65 0.86 -22.07
CA TRP A 860 3.99 1.42 -21.88
C TRP A 860 4.77 1.38 -23.20
N VAL A 861 5.52 2.46 -23.44
CA VAL A 861 6.49 2.58 -24.54
C VAL A 861 7.81 3.16 -24.03
N CYS A 862 8.89 2.92 -24.77
CA CYS A 862 10.19 3.59 -24.61
C CYS A 862 10.72 4.01 -25.99
N LYS A 863 11.82 4.77 -26.06
CA LYS A 863 12.50 4.99 -27.35
C LYS A 863 13.05 3.65 -27.87
N GLY A 864 12.89 3.40 -29.16
CA GLY A 864 13.50 2.29 -29.88
C GLY A 864 14.95 2.59 -30.21
N GLU A 865 15.74 1.54 -30.41
CA GLU A 865 17.12 1.63 -30.92
C GLU A 865 17.18 2.14 -32.37
#